data_AF-A0A4R1RPZ0-F1
#
_entry.id   AF-A0A4R1RPZ0-F1
#
_cell.length_a   1.000
_cell.length_b   1.000
_cell.length_c   1.000
_cell.angle_alpha   90.00
_cell.angle_beta   90.00
_cell.angle_gamma   90.00
#
_symmetry.space_group_name_H-M   'P 1'
#
loop_
_entity.id
_entity.type
_entity.pdbx_description
1 polymer ?
#
loop_
_entity_poly.entity_id
_entity_poly.type
_entity_poly.pdbx_seq_one_letter_code
_entity_poly.pdbx_strand_id
1 'polypeptide(L)'
;MNKLGNEATEESDQENAQSSTQSYSTTHDSSPVSITNKARYVCSIAADRFSSPIYMSARSRLRYSVEGAFALATAVAALASSDPPSDVHDEDLTRISLEKAFRKIGERDSKDDCELILVLSGHGDHDTKETWFCTYEAQPEAPDLTGRELAALVMLARPTKLSAIFDFCHAGGVAKDFCAALSEQLGTENVLVLAGASSEQLAYEHPALGRGLFTIALHEALLDRRLFALAGPHQTEAKSDNTVSPSGDLARLFVFARERTEQLAYLFAGGRVQTPELYGAGHTKLSWSDTAVGPPVAPEPRSALAGRIRRTFGWGVTISATVCLLLYFLQYHIAVQPNGWIELRPGPSWMASLVPEFFSSGVQLAIAADDLQPASPRWDEKRILSRTALMRGDVSGLVNHRFGDQENWEFRLSSELSTEAARRVDFVSSRMDMTKFCESTDIRRDKIRDYQFAVEAALLDRDRSCPARYFLLNGPEINDLYDVKSLQTSADYGLLNLSDQVIRTYMAGLALAYIELRDDSDRRQALEAAILLISYRAERGVVRQPDWLSFLRFVEDIARSPILTVEPNNPIFPRLVNCGTSWCELPMKIVEYFAAGPKASGMGSARGMMMWLMAKDSERQALEGDATRSWSLPPILLLAQRGELEQRDLDLIIRRFGMFAVNEDMFFLDETWLPRFARVLPLSDEWKKPLLDCALGSPGNNIQCLPVDSQLAARVLAAQGRFLGGKDLSQLASRLDSRIKQERDIPAYASEMIDLACWTPLPERWVSGLERGVDYDIKVAPPRAADPLTGVQIIEVTDVSVAQALAASLKTRHGSSPMTADLLVKYAANHLSYTGLDIVYRALAQSLSDFDDTTDPVRSLHGLASDAQARAVVLRALSNNMKLGPLTDPRIIAGPRFWRLDAVLAVRKQLGDYQFELDRLCE
;
A
#
# COMPACT_ATOMS: atom_id res chain seq x y z
N MET A 1 20.84 88.35 6.01
CA MET A 1 21.46 88.08 7.33
C MET A 1 22.14 86.72 7.25
N ASN A 2 23.48 86.77 7.32
CA ASN A 2 24.52 85.77 7.63
C ASN A 2 24.35 84.29 7.23
N LYS A 3 25.38 83.59 6.74
CA LYS A 3 26.68 83.86 6.07
C LYS A 3 27.37 82.47 5.99
N LEU A 4 28.11 82.24 4.90
CA LEU A 4 29.35 81.42 4.78
C LEU A 4 29.22 79.91 5.02
N GLY A 5 29.82 79.00 4.25
CA GLY A 5 30.92 79.06 3.28
C GLY A 5 31.99 78.04 3.67
N ASN A 6 32.40 77.15 2.76
CA ASN A 6 33.81 76.92 2.36
C ASN A 6 34.00 75.62 1.55
N GLU A 7 34.65 75.82 0.41
CA GLU A 7 35.40 74.87 -0.41
C GLU A 7 36.80 74.57 0.18
N ALA A 8 37.55 73.74 -0.57
CA ALA A 8 39.00 73.51 -0.64
C ALA A 8 39.47 72.16 -0.05
N THR A 9 39.84 71.14 -0.83
CA THR A 9 41.00 70.91 -1.75
C THR A 9 42.30 70.46 -1.08
N GLU A 10 42.96 69.54 -1.80
CA GLU A 10 44.39 69.24 -1.90
C GLU A 10 45.06 68.18 -0.99
N GLU A 11 45.46 67.09 -1.67
CA GLU A 11 46.83 66.54 -1.80
C GLU A 11 47.69 66.35 -0.54
N SER A 12 48.24 65.14 -0.36
CA SER A 12 49.63 64.86 -0.77
C SER A 12 50.07 63.40 -0.51
N ASP A 13 51.04 62.98 -1.33
CA ASP A 13 52.15 62.06 -1.05
C ASP A 13 52.11 60.56 -1.43
N GLN A 14 52.66 60.35 -2.65
CA GLN A 14 53.70 59.37 -3.07
C GLN A 14 54.68 58.96 -1.94
N GLU A 15 55.38 57.81 -1.93
CA GLU A 15 56.22 57.24 -3.00
C GLU A 15 56.85 55.89 -2.52
N ASN A 16 57.34 55.12 -3.50
CA ASN A 16 58.45 54.13 -3.46
C ASN A 16 58.22 52.68 -2.95
N ALA A 17 58.33 51.70 -3.86
CA ALA A 17 59.65 51.15 -4.25
C ALA A 17 59.55 50.18 -5.47
N GLN A 18 60.57 50.26 -6.32
CA GLN A 18 60.72 49.66 -7.63
C GLN A 18 61.29 48.22 -7.62
N SER A 19 61.07 47.55 -8.75
CA SER A 19 62.07 46.78 -9.54
C SER A 19 62.60 45.43 -9.03
N SER A 20 62.24 44.37 -9.77
CA SER A 20 63.26 43.54 -10.42
C SER A 20 62.72 42.88 -11.69
N THR A 21 63.21 43.38 -12.83
CA THR A 21 63.17 42.81 -14.18
C THR A 21 64.03 41.55 -14.26
N GLN A 22 63.56 40.50 -14.92
CA GLN A 22 64.41 39.70 -15.82
C GLN A 22 63.58 38.92 -16.84
N SER A 23 63.93 39.17 -18.10
CA SER A 23 63.38 38.69 -19.35
C SER A 23 63.81 37.27 -19.70
N TYR A 24 62.94 36.50 -20.38
CA TYR A 24 63.33 35.77 -21.59
C TYR A 24 62.14 35.68 -22.55
N SER A 25 62.38 36.16 -23.76
CA SER A 25 61.57 35.99 -24.96
C SER A 25 61.95 34.69 -25.66
N THR A 26 60.96 33.93 -26.12
CA THR A 26 61.01 33.25 -27.43
C THR A 26 59.61 33.18 -28.03
N THR A 27 59.49 33.84 -29.17
CA THR A 27 58.39 33.83 -30.15
C THR A 27 58.02 32.43 -30.64
N HIS A 28 56.72 32.17 -30.78
CA HIS A 28 56.20 31.46 -31.95
C HIS A 28 54.84 32.06 -32.34
N ASP A 29 54.84 32.70 -33.52
CA ASP A 29 53.65 33.02 -34.30
C ASP A 29 52.78 31.77 -34.49
N SER A 30 51.49 31.90 -34.20
CA SER A 30 50.46 31.24 -35.00
C SER A 30 49.21 32.11 -34.98
N SER A 31 48.79 32.44 -36.20
CA SER A 31 47.69 33.33 -36.57
C SER A 31 46.37 33.04 -35.83
N PRO A 32 45.51 34.05 -35.61
CA PRO A 32 44.19 33.83 -35.04
C PRO A 32 43.37 33.02 -36.05
N VAL A 33 43.03 31.78 -35.67
CA VAL A 33 41.94 31.06 -36.33
C VAL A 33 40.67 31.86 -36.03
N SER A 34 40.24 32.64 -37.03
CA SER A 34 38.92 33.25 -37.12
C SER A 34 37.86 32.16 -36.95
N ILE A 35 37.38 31.97 -35.72
CA ILE A 35 36.15 31.24 -35.46
C ILE A 35 35.03 32.06 -36.11
N THR A 36 34.55 31.60 -37.25
CA THR A 36 33.32 32.11 -37.85
C THR A 36 32.18 31.86 -36.87
N ASN A 37 31.75 32.89 -36.13
CA ASN A 37 30.55 32.83 -35.31
C ASN A 37 29.35 32.54 -36.23
N LYS A 38 28.77 31.34 -36.11
CA LYS A 38 27.46 31.04 -36.70
C LYS A 38 26.42 31.93 -36.01
N ALA A 39 25.53 32.54 -36.78
CA ALA A 39 24.47 33.36 -36.21
C ALA A 39 23.42 32.43 -35.57
N ARG A 40 23.29 32.52 -34.25
CA ARG A 40 22.31 31.76 -33.45
C ARG A 40 21.22 32.71 -32.99
N TYR A 41 19.97 32.39 -33.32
CA TYR A 41 18.81 33.16 -32.88
C TYR A 41 17.91 32.30 -32.01
N VAL A 42 17.49 32.83 -30.86
CA VAL A 42 16.53 32.16 -29.98
C VAL A 42 15.24 32.97 -29.97
N CYS A 43 14.09 32.31 -30.15
CA CYS A 43 12.78 32.95 -30.08
C CYS A 43 11.95 32.35 -28.94
N SER A 44 11.39 33.21 -28.09
CA SER A 44 10.38 32.85 -27.10
C SER A 44 8.99 33.21 -27.63
N ILE A 45 8.15 32.21 -27.81
CA ILE A 45 6.82 32.34 -28.41
C ILE A 45 5.81 31.76 -27.42
N ALA A 46 4.97 32.59 -26.80
CA ALA A 46 4.08 32.07 -25.76
C ALA A 46 2.85 32.92 -25.51
N ALA A 47 1.77 32.32 -24.98
CA ALA A 47 0.59 33.07 -24.60
C ALA A 47 -0.05 32.52 -23.32
N ASP A 48 -0.28 33.42 -22.36
CA ASP A 48 -1.17 33.24 -21.22
C ASP A 48 -2.55 33.90 -21.48
N ARG A 49 -2.61 34.78 -22.49
CA ARG A 49 -3.81 35.52 -22.88
C ARG A 49 -4.27 35.17 -24.28
N PHE A 50 -5.59 35.07 -24.43
CA PHE A 50 -6.25 34.75 -25.68
C PHE A 50 -7.48 35.64 -25.86
N SER A 51 -7.80 35.97 -27.12
CA SER A 51 -9.01 36.71 -27.47
C SER A 51 -10.28 35.91 -27.22
N SER A 52 -10.21 34.57 -27.29
CA SER A 52 -11.35 33.69 -27.02
C SER A 52 -11.64 33.58 -25.50
N PRO A 53 -12.89 33.84 -25.06
CA PRO A 53 -13.27 33.68 -23.66
C PRO A 53 -13.13 32.25 -23.13
N ILE A 54 -13.14 31.23 -23.99
CA ILE A 54 -13.05 29.82 -23.59
C ILE A 54 -11.64 29.48 -23.11
N TYR A 55 -10.61 29.90 -23.83
CA TYR A 55 -9.22 29.80 -23.39
C TYR A 55 -8.93 30.69 -22.16
N MET A 56 -9.71 31.76 -21.97
CA MET A 56 -9.63 32.61 -20.78
C MET A 56 -10.51 32.15 -19.59
N SER A 57 -11.17 31.00 -19.72
CA SER A 57 -12.02 30.46 -18.66
C SER A 57 -11.21 29.95 -17.46
N ALA A 58 -11.84 29.83 -16.28
CA ALA A 58 -11.15 29.38 -15.07
C ALA A 58 -10.52 27.98 -15.17
N ARG A 59 -10.94 27.14 -16.14
CA ARG A 59 -10.43 25.79 -16.34
C ARG A 59 -9.30 25.70 -17.37
N SER A 60 -9.28 26.60 -18.35
CA SER A 60 -8.31 26.57 -19.45
C SER A 60 -7.23 27.65 -19.33
N ARG A 61 -7.48 28.72 -18.59
CA ARG A 61 -6.57 29.86 -18.51
C ARG A 61 -5.18 29.46 -18.01
N LEU A 62 -4.19 29.65 -18.87
CA LEU A 62 -2.78 29.55 -18.58
C LEU A 62 -2.29 30.78 -17.80
N ARG A 63 -1.24 30.58 -16.98
CA ARG A 63 -0.67 31.62 -16.13
C ARG A 63 0.84 31.71 -16.20
N TYR A 64 1.49 30.65 -16.69
CA TYR A 64 2.93 30.50 -16.60
C TYR A 64 3.59 30.11 -17.93
N SER A 65 2.87 30.12 -19.04
CA SER A 65 3.42 29.81 -20.35
C SER A 65 4.42 30.87 -20.80
N VAL A 66 4.10 32.16 -20.60
CA VAL A 66 5.01 33.26 -20.98
C VAL A 66 6.28 33.25 -20.13
N GLU A 67 6.12 33.23 -18.80
CA GLU A 67 7.26 33.21 -17.87
C GLU A 67 8.12 31.95 -18.03
N GLY A 68 7.49 30.80 -18.26
CA GLY A 68 8.16 29.53 -18.52
C GLY A 68 8.99 29.54 -19.79
N ALA A 69 8.38 29.89 -20.92
CA ALA A 69 9.05 29.93 -22.21
C ALA A 69 10.18 30.96 -22.24
N PHE A 70 9.99 32.14 -21.63
CA PHE A 70 11.02 33.18 -21.58
C PHE A 70 12.23 32.74 -20.76
N ALA A 71 12.00 32.15 -19.59
CA ALA A 71 13.09 31.66 -18.73
C ALA A 71 13.89 30.56 -19.42
N LEU A 72 13.21 29.60 -20.02
CA LEU A 72 13.86 28.51 -20.76
C LEU A 72 14.63 29.03 -21.98
N ALA A 73 14.03 29.94 -22.76
CA ALA A 73 14.70 30.57 -23.89
C ALA A 73 15.95 31.36 -23.47
N THR A 74 15.90 32.07 -22.34
CA THR A 74 17.04 32.80 -21.79
C THR A 74 18.16 31.85 -21.35
N ALA A 75 17.83 30.75 -20.68
CA ALA A 75 18.81 29.73 -20.30
C ALA A 75 19.46 29.09 -21.53
N VAL A 76 18.67 28.72 -22.53
CA VAL A 76 19.18 28.17 -23.80
C VAL A 76 20.03 29.19 -24.54
N ALA A 77 19.64 30.47 -24.59
CA ALA A 77 20.43 31.52 -25.23
C ALA A 77 21.81 31.69 -24.58
N ALA A 78 21.85 31.70 -23.25
CA ALA A 78 23.10 31.77 -22.49
C ALA A 78 24.01 30.56 -22.78
N LEU A 79 23.44 29.35 -22.77
CA LEU A 79 24.17 28.10 -23.00
C LEU A 79 24.57 27.89 -24.46
N ALA A 80 23.79 28.42 -25.41
CA ALA A 80 24.09 28.42 -26.83
C ALA A 80 25.01 29.58 -27.25
N SER A 81 25.36 30.48 -26.33
CA SER A 81 26.12 31.71 -26.61
C SER A 81 25.49 32.55 -27.74
N SER A 82 24.16 32.67 -27.72
CA SER A 82 23.40 33.50 -28.64
C SER A 82 23.11 34.89 -28.05
N ASP A 83 22.60 35.78 -28.89
CA ASP A 83 21.94 36.99 -28.42
C ASP A 83 20.72 36.66 -27.53
N PRO A 84 20.25 37.62 -26.70
CA PRO A 84 19.01 37.47 -25.93
C PRO A 84 17.84 37.06 -26.81
N PRO A 85 16.89 36.26 -26.28
CA PRO A 85 15.78 35.77 -27.08
C PRO A 85 14.91 36.91 -27.59
N SER A 86 14.37 36.76 -28.81
CA SER A 86 13.31 37.63 -29.31
C SER A 86 11.96 37.10 -28.87
N ASP A 87 11.13 37.98 -28.33
CA ASP A 87 9.87 37.60 -27.68
C ASP A 87 8.66 37.94 -28.57
N VAL A 88 7.72 37.01 -28.67
CA VAL A 88 6.40 37.19 -29.28
C VAL A 88 5.37 36.58 -28.32
N HIS A 89 4.76 37.42 -27.48
CA HIS A 89 3.93 36.96 -26.36
C HIS A 89 2.50 37.52 -26.39
N ASP A 90 1.57 36.79 -25.77
CA ASP A 90 0.19 37.23 -25.50
C ASP A 90 -0.49 37.91 -26.70
N GLU A 91 -0.95 39.15 -26.59
CA GLU A 91 -1.66 39.88 -27.65
C GLU A 91 -0.81 40.08 -28.92
N ASP A 92 0.51 40.03 -28.79
CA ASP A 92 1.44 40.10 -29.92
C ASP A 92 1.65 38.74 -30.59
N LEU A 93 1.14 37.63 -30.05
CA LEU A 93 1.22 36.30 -30.66
C LEU A 93 0.13 36.11 -31.71
N THR A 94 0.35 36.62 -32.92
CA THR A 94 -0.54 36.47 -34.08
C THR A 94 0.25 35.91 -35.26
N ARG A 95 -0.44 35.39 -36.28
CA ARG A 95 0.25 34.92 -37.51
C ARG A 95 1.04 36.04 -38.19
N ILE A 96 0.49 37.25 -38.21
CA ILE A 96 1.10 38.42 -38.85
C ILE A 96 2.39 38.83 -38.14
N SER A 97 2.39 38.85 -36.81
CA SER A 97 3.58 39.20 -36.03
C SER A 97 4.66 38.12 -36.12
N LEU A 98 4.29 36.83 -36.13
CA LEU A 98 5.21 35.72 -36.38
C LEU A 98 5.85 35.83 -37.77
N GLU A 99 5.05 36.08 -38.81
CA GLU A 99 5.56 36.28 -40.18
C GLU A 99 6.59 37.42 -40.22
N LYS A 100 6.24 38.56 -39.62
CA LYS A 100 7.13 39.73 -39.53
C LYS A 100 8.40 39.44 -38.74
N ALA A 101 8.30 38.70 -37.63
CA ALA A 101 9.44 38.32 -36.81
C ALA A 101 10.42 37.43 -37.58
N PHE A 102 9.93 36.37 -38.22
CA PHE A 102 10.78 35.45 -38.98
C PHE A 102 11.37 36.10 -40.23
N ARG A 103 10.63 36.92 -40.98
CA ARG A 103 11.20 37.70 -42.11
C ARG A 103 12.32 38.61 -41.65
N LYS A 104 12.16 39.30 -40.52
CA LYS A 104 13.19 40.19 -39.96
C LYS A 104 14.46 39.43 -39.57
N ILE A 105 14.35 38.18 -39.12
CA ILE A 105 15.52 37.31 -38.88
C ILE A 105 16.20 36.97 -40.21
N GLY A 106 15.43 36.55 -41.22
CA GLY A 106 15.96 36.21 -42.54
C GLY A 106 16.55 37.39 -43.33
N GLU A 107 16.21 38.63 -42.98
CA GLU A 107 16.79 39.87 -43.54
C GLU A 107 18.10 40.29 -42.86
N ARG A 108 18.37 39.83 -41.62
CA ARG A 108 19.55 40.23 -40.84
C ARG A 108 20.81 39.49 -41.25
N ASP A 109 20.68 38.28 -41.78
CA ASP A 109 21.82 37.46 -42.18
C ASP A 109 22.03 37.47 -43.69
N SER A 110 23.16 38.00 -44.12
CA SER A 110 23.68 37.87 -45.48
C SER A 110 24.66 36.70 -45.62
N LYS A 111 24.72 35.79 -44.63
CA LYS A 111 25.62 34.63 -44.59
C LYS A 111 24.81 33.34 -44.42
N ASP A 112 25.16 32.31 -45.20
CA ASP A 112 24.45 31.05 -45.37
C ASP A 112 24.50 30.09 -44.15
N ASP A 113 24.44 30.57 -42.90
CA ASP A 113 24.67 29.71 -41.71
C ASP A 113 23.87 30.16 -40.47
N CYS A 114 22.54 30.19 -40.60
CA CYS A 114 21.57 30.58 -39.56
C CYS A 114 21.08 29.36 -38.75
N GLU A 115 21.39 29.30 -37.45
CA GLU A 115 20.86 28.31 -36.50
C GLU A 115 19.74 28.95 -35.66
N LEU A 116 18.50 28.50 -35.85
CA LEU A 116 17.32 29.03 -35.18
C LEU A 116 16.84 28.08 -34.08
N ILE A 117 16.59 28.62 -32.88
CA ILE A 117 16.08 27.89 -31.73
C ILE A 117 14.74 28.49 -31.32
N LEU A 118 13.70 27.67 -31.22
CA LEU A 118 12.34 28.09 -30.86
C LEU A 118 11.93 27.49 -29.52
N VAL A 119 11.33 28.30 -28.65
CA VAL A 119 10.66 27.84 -27.43
C VAL A 119 9.21 28.31 -27.50
N LEU A 120 8.28 27.37 -27.67
CA LEU A 120 6.85 27.60 -27.76
C LEU A 120 6.15 27.12 -26.49
N SER A 121 5.30 27.93 -25.88
CA SER A 121 4.42 27.48 -24.79
C SER A 121 3.04 28.13 -24.84
N GLY A 122 1.99 27.37 -24.58
CA GLY A 122 0.63 27.91 -24.60
C GLY A 122 -0.43 26.81 -24.73
N HIS A 123 -1.52 27.13 -25.42
CA HIS A 123 -2.54 26.14 -25.76
C HIS A 123 -2.19 25.40 -27.05
N GLY A 124 -2.46 24.11 -27.04
CA GLY A 124 -2.63 23.32 -28.24
C GLY A 124 -3.98 22.65 -28.18
N ASP A 125 -4.57 22.46 -29.35
CA ASP A 125 -5.87 21.84 -29.51
C ASP A 125 -5.80 20.83 -30.66
N HIS A 126 -6.83 20.01 -30.77
CA HIS A 126 -6.92 18.94 -31.75
C HIS A 126 -8.36 18.75 -32.22
N ASP A 127 -8.49 18.21 -33.42
CA ASP A 127 -9.71 17.59 -33.88
C ASP A 127 -9.43 16.12 -34.25
N THR A 128 -10.40 15.46 -34.88
CA THR A 128 -10.26 14.06 -35.31
C THR A 128 -9.18 13.80 -36.36
N LYS A 129 -8.59 14.85 -36.96
CA LYS A 129 -7.69 14.76 -38.12
C LYS A 129 -6.34 15.44 -37.89
N GLU A 130 -6.31 16.57 -37.19
CA GLU A 130 -5.14 17.42 -37.07
C GLU A 130 -4.97 17.97 -35.65
N THR A 131 -3.74 18.40 -35.35
CA THR A 131 -3.37 19.09 -34.10
C THR A 131 -2.77 20.44 -34.46
N TRP A 132 -2.97 21.45 -33.63
CA TRP A 132 -2.47 22.79 -33.89
C TRP A 132 -2.08 23.54 -32.61
N PHE A 133 -1.18 24.51 -32.77
CA PHE A 133 -0.82 25.48 -31.75
C PHE A 133 -1.75 26.69 -31.83
N CYS A 134 -2.22 27.16 -30.67
CA CYS A 134 -3.15 28.28 -30.58
C CYS A 134 -2.41 29.62 -30.49
N THR A 135 -2.63 30.52 -31.43
CA THR A 135 -2.23 31.94 -31.34
C THR A 135 -3.24 32.73 -30.49
N TYR A 136 -2.96 34.00 -30.20
CA TYR A 136 -3.87 34.89 -29.48
C TYR A 136 -5.29 34.93 -30.08
N GLU A 137 -5.39 34.79 -31.40
CA GLU A 137 -6.64 34.88 -32.17
C GLU A 137 -7.36 33.53 -32.30
N ALA A 138 -6.79 32.45 -31.76
CA ALA A 138 -7.32 31.10 -31.87
C ALA A 138 -8.76 30.98 -31.34
N GLN A 139 -9.58 30.21 -32.05
CA GLN A 139 -10.90 29.80 -31.61
C GLN A 139 -10.89 28.31 -31.26
N PRO A 140 -11.65 27.88 -30.23
CA PRO A 140 -11.76 26.47 -29.88
C PRO A 140 -12.35 25.65 -31.03
N GLU A 141 -11.87 24.40 -31.18
CA GLU A 141 -12.35 23.45 -32.20
C GLU A 141 -12.16 23.91 -33.66
N ALA A 142 -11.46 25.02 -33.90
CA ALA A 142 -11.10 25.51 -35.22
C ALA A 142 -9.58 25.43 -35.38
N PRO A 143 -9.06 24.76 -36.43
CA PRO A 143 -7.63 24.73 -36.69
C PRO A 143 -7.06 26.13 -36.74
N ASP A 144 -6.09 26.39 -35.87
CA ASP A 144 -5.19 27.52 -35.99
C ASP A 144 -3.86 27.01 -36.54
N LEU A 145 -2.73 27.17 -35.86
CA LEU A 145 -1.43 26.99 -36.48
C LEU A 145 -0.99 25.52 -36.47
N THR A 146 -1.25 24.81 -37.57
CA THR A 146 -0.80 23.40 -37.72
C THR A 146 0.72 23.31 -37.82
N GLY A 147 1.29 22.11 -37.62
CA GLY A 147 2.73 21.89 -37.73
C GLY A 147 3.31 22.30 -39.09
N ARG A 148 2.58 22.06 -40.19
CA ARG A 148 3.00 22.48 -41.54
C ARG A 148 2.97 23.99 -41.74
N GLU A 149 1.94 24.66 -41.22
CA GLU A 149 1.82 26.11 -41.32
C GLU A 149 2.90 26.81 -40.50
N LEU A 150 3.17 26.32 -39.29
CA LEU A 150 4.27 26.81 -38.46
C LEU A 150 5.62 26.60 -39.17
N ALA A 151 5.85 25.45 -39.81
CA ALA A 151 7.07 25.19 -40.59
C ALA A 151 7.24 26.20 -41.72
N ALA A 152 6.16 26.51 -42.47
CA ALA A 152 6.19 27.51 -43.54
C ALA A 152 6.54 28.92 -43.03
N LEU A 153 6.04 29.31 -41.85
CA LEU A 153 6.39 30.58 -41.22
C LEU A 153 7.87 30.62 -40.81
N VAL A 154 8.37 29.55 -40.18
CA VAL A 154 9.76 29.44 -39.71
C VAL A 154 10.75 29.52 -40.87
N MET A 155 10.42 28.94 -42.04
CA MET A 155 11.26 29.01 -43.23
C MET A 155 11.48 30.43 -43.77
N LEU A 156 10.66 31.41 -43.39
CA LEU A 156 10.89 32.82 -43.73
C LEU A 156 12.17 33.38 -43.09
N ALA A 157 12.62 32.78 -41.98
CA ALA A 157 13.89 33.12 -41.35
C ALA A 157 15.12 32.53 -42.08
N ARG A 158 14.90 31.68 -43.10
CA ARG A 158 15.94 30.98 -43.87
C ARG A 158 16.96 30.25 -42.98
N PRO A 159 16.52 29.43 -42.00
CA PRO A 159 17.45 28.68 -41.16
C PRO A 159 18.19 27.62 -41.99
N THR A 160 19.47 27.38 -41.69
CA THR A 160 20.19 26.18 -42.14
C THR A 160 20.08 25.05 -41.13
N LYS A 161 19.71 25.38 -39.88
CA LYS A 161 19.48 24.43 -38.80
C LYS A 161 18.42 24.94 -37.85
N LEU A 162 17.57 24.03 -37.39
CA LEU A 162 16.46 24.35 -36.50
C LEU A 162 16.42 23.44 -35.27
N SER A 163 16.22 24.04 -34.10
CA SER A 163 15.87 23.34 -32.87
C SER A 163 14.60 23.95 -32.29
N ALA A 164 13.61 23.14 -31.90
CA ALA A 164 12.35 23.64 -31.38
C ALA A 164 11.94 22.89 -30.11
N ILE A 165 11.37 23.61 -29.16
CA ILE A 165 10.86 23.10 -27.88
C ILE A 165 9.40 23.53 -27.79
N PHE A 166 8.48 22.58 -27.74
CA PHE A 166 7.03 22.81 -27.73
C PHE A 166 6.44 22.36 -26.38
N ASP A 167 5.92 23.28 -25.57
CA ASP A 167 5.28 23.01 -24.28
C ASP A 167 3.81 23.44 -24.28
N PHE A 168 2.96 22.59 -24.87
CA PHE A 168 1.52 22.75 -24.96
C PHE A 168 0.82 21.39 -25.17
N CYS A 169 -0.50 21.33 -24.99
CA CYS A 169 -1.27 20.09 -25.15
C CYS A 169 -1.20 19.57 -26.59
N HIS A 170 -1.16 18.26 -26.79
CA HIS A 170 -1.09 17.62 -28.13
C HIS A 170 0.16 18.00 -28.95
N ALA A 171 1.20 18.55 -28.31
CA ALA A 171 2.41 19.05 -28.98
C ALA A 171 3.11 17.99 -29.86
N GLY A 172 3.03 16.71 -29.51
CA GLY A 172 3.63 15.62 -30.30
C GLY A 172 3.07 15.54 -31.72
N GLY A 173 1.77 15.80 -31.91
CA GLY A 173 1.15 15.84 -33.23
C GLY A 173 1.70 16.99 -34.09
N VAL A 174 1.75 18.20 -33.51
CA VAL A 174 2.28 19.40 -34.17
C VAL A 174 3.76 19.23 -34.49
N ALA A 175 4.54 18.69 -33.54
CA ALA A 175 5.98 18.44 -33.68
C ALA A 175 6.30 17.46 -34.80
N LYS A 176 5.51 16.40 -34.94
CA LYS A 176 5.67 15.40 -36.01
C LYS A 176 5.49 16.04 -37.40
N ASP A 177 4.42 16.78 -37.60
CA ASP A 177 4.12 17.42 -38.89
C ASP A 177 5.10 18.56 -39.21
N PHE A 178 5.48 19.33 -38.19
CA PHE A 178 6.49 20.38 -38.28
C PHE A 178 7.86 19.82 -38.67
N CYS A 179 8.31 18.76 -37.99
CA CYS A 179 9.57 18.10 -38.30
C CYS A 179 9.56 17.51 -39.72
N ALA A 180 8.48 16.84 -40.12
CA ALA A 180 8.37 16.26 -41.46
C ALA A 180 8.49 17.34 -42.56
N ALA A 181 7.75 18.44 -42.43
CA ALA A 181 7.76 19.53 -43.41
C ALA A 181 9.13 20.22 -43.52
N LEU A 182 9.87 20.36 -42.42
CA LEU A 182 11.18 20.98 -42.41
C LEU A 182 12.30 20.03 -42.84
N SER A 183 12.22 18.75 -42.49
CA SER A 183 13.20 17.75 -42.89
C SER A 183 13.27 17.59 -44.41
N GLU A 184 12.16 17.80 -45.13
CA GLU A 184 12.14 17.83 -46.60
C GLU A 184 12.98 18.99 -47.18
N GLN A 185 13.13 20.09 -46.45
CA GLN A 185 13.79 21.31 -46.93
C GLN A 185 15.21 21.47 -46.39
N LEU A 186 15.46 21.06 -45.14
CA LEU A 186 16.72 21.29 -44.41
C LEU A 186 17.54 20.00 -44.22
N GLY A 187 16.94 18.82 -44.38
CA GLY A 187 17.53 17.55 -43.96
C GLY A 187 17.20 17.21 -42.50
N THR A 188 17.02 15.92 -42.21
CA THR A 188 16.55 15.44 -40.88
C THR A 188 17.61 15.66 -39.80
N GLU A 189 18.89 15.63 -40.18
CA GLU A 189 20.07 15.91 -39.36
C GLU A 189 20.21 17.38 -38.96
N ASN A 190 19.43 18.28 -39.55
CA ASN A 190 19.43 19.71 -39.24
C ASN A 190 18.18 20.16 -38.48
N VAL A 191 17.27 19.23 -38.14
CA VAL A 191 16.02 19.53 -37.44
C VAL A 191 15.95 18.73 -36.15
N LEU A 192 15.72 19.42 -35.03
CA LEU A 192 15.45 18.82 -33.72
C LEU A 192 14.17 19.44 -33.17
N VAL A 193 13.20 18.61 -32.76
CA VAL A 193 11.96 19.09 -32.12
C VAL A 193 11.71 18.29 -30.86
N LEU A 194 11.57 18.98 -29.73
CA LEU A 194 11.24 18.41 -28.43
C LEU A 194 9.80 18.81 -28.10
N ALA A 195 8.89 17.84 -28.03
CA ALA A 195 7.49 18.06 -27.66
C ALA A 195 7.28 17.68 -26.19
N GLY A 196 6.63 18.55 -25.42
CA GLY A 196 6.40 18.37 -23.98
C GLY A 196 5.29 17.39 -23.62
N ALA A 197 4.51 16.94 -24.60
CA ALA A 197 3.47 15.93 -24.48
C ALA A 197 3.30 15.20 -25.81
N SER A 198 2.81 13.96 -25.79
CA SER A 198 2.48 13.23 -27.02
C SER A 198 1.21 13.78 -27.69
N SER A 199 0.87 13.27 -28.90
CA SER A 199 -0.29 13.74 -29.67
C SER A 199 -1.63 13.58 -28.93
N GLU A 200 -1.75 12.59 -28.04
CA GLU A 200 -2.99 12.26 -27.33
C GLU A 200 -3.00 12.82 -25.89
N GLN A 201 -1.96 13.54 -25.49
CA GLN A 201 -1.73 13.93 -24.11
C GLN A 201 -1.81 15.44 -23.92
N LEU A 202 -2.21 15.82 -22.71
CA LEU A 202 -2.20 17.21 -22.27
C LEU A 202 -0.84 17.56 -21.67
N ALA A 203 -0.45 18.83 -21.81
CA ALA A 203 0.66 19.43 -21.08
C ALA A 203 0.12 20.25 -19.91
N TYR A 204 0.74 20.14 -18.74
CA TYR A 204 0.27 20.78 -17.51
C TYR A 204 1.20 21.88 -17.03
N GLU A 205 0.63 22.90 -16.37
CA GLU A 205 1.35 23.88 -15.54
C GLU A 205 0.88 23.78 -14.09
N HIS A 206 1.76 24.08 -13.12
CA HIS A 206 1.41 23.97 -11.71
C HIS A 206 1.77 25.23 -10.90
N PRO A 207 0.83 25.81 -10.12
CA PRO A 207 1.07 27.04 -9.36
C PRO A 207 2.24 26.98 -8.37
N ALA A 208 2.45 25.84 -7.71
CA ALA A 208 3.56 25.69 -6.75
C ALA A 208 4.93 25.72 -7.43
N LEU A 209 4.97 25.46 -8.74
CA LEU A 209 6.21 25.43 -9.51
C LEU A 209 6.35 26.66 -10.43
N GLY A 210 5.26 27.39 -10.67
CA GLY A 210 5.23 28.65 -11.41
C GLY A 210 5.52 28.52 -12.91
N ARG A 211 5.44 27.32 -13.50
CA ARG A 211 5.70 27.00 -14.92
C ARG A 211 5.02 25.70 -15.37
N GLY A 212 5.10 25.42 -16.68
CA GLY A 212 4.82 24.12 -17.29
C GLY A 212 5.74 23.01 -16.77
N LEU A 213 5.22 21.80 -16.60
CA LEU A 213 5.96 20.67 -16.03
C LEU A 213 7.16 20.28 -16.91
N PHE A 214 6.97 20.23 -18.23
CA PHE A 214 8.04 19.96 -19.18
C PHE A 214 9.08 21.07 -19.20
N THR A 215 8.64 22.33 -19.23
CA THR A 215 9.55 23.49 -19.14
C THR A 215 10.46 23.40 -17.92
N ILE A 216 9.92 23.04 -16.74
CA ILE A 216 10.73 22.90 -15.53
C ILE A 216 11.73 21.76 -15.65
N ALA A 217 11.27 20.59 -16.06
CA ALA A 217 12.12 19.42 -16.17
C ALA A 217 13.31 19.67 -17.10
N LEU A 218 13.07 20.33 -18.23
CA LEU A 218 14.13 20.69 -19.18
C LEU A 218 15.04 21.80 -18.63
N HIS A 219 14.47 22.78 -17.93
CA HIS A 219 15.24 23.84 -17.30
C HIS A 219 16.14 23.30 -16.17
N GLU A 220 15.65 22.36 -15.34
CA GLU A 220 16.44 21.65 -14.33
C GLU A 220 17.59 20.88 -14.98
N ALA A 221 17.34 20.17 -16.09
CA ALA A 221 18.38 19.45 -16.82
C ALA A 221 19.45 20.39 -17.40
N LEU A 222 19.06 21.58 -17.87
CA LEU A 222 19.98 22.59 -18.41
C LEU A 222 20.83 23.27 -17.33
N LEU A 223 20.30 23.41 -16.11
CA LEU A 223 20.94 24.13 -15.00
C LEU A 223 21.63 23.22 -13.97
N ASP A 224 21.50 21.90 -14.08
CA ASP A 224 22.30 20.97 -13.26
C ASP A 224 23.60 20.63 -13.97
N ARG A 225 24.72 21.18 -13.46
CA ARG A 225 26.07 20.94 -14.00
C ARG A 225 26.43 19.46 -14.11
N ARG A 226 25.89 18.59 -13.24
CA ARG A 226 26.14 17.14 -13.25
C ARG A 226 25.41 16.48 -14.41
N LEU A 227 24.12 16.79 -14.59
CA LEU A 227 23.33 16.28 -15.72
C LEU A 227 23.88 16.81 -17.06
N PHE A 228 24.29 18.08 -17.07
CA PHE A 228 24.94 18.71 -18.20
C PHE A 228 26.27 18.04 -18.59
N ALA A 229 27.08 17.64 -17.61
CA ALA A 229 28.31 16.90 -17.84
C ALA A 229 28.06 15.48 -18.37
N LEU A 230 27.03 14.78 -17.87
CA LEU A 230 26.62 13.46 -18.35
C LEU A 230 26.08 13.50 -19.79
N ALA A 231 25.49 14.62 -20.20
CA ALA A 231 25.02 14.86 -21.56
C ALA A 231 26.15 15.18 -22.57
N GLY A 232 27.42 15.23 -22.13
CA GLY A 232 28.58 15.45 -23.00
C GLY A 232 28.96 14.23 -23.85
N PRO A 233 29.70 14.41 -24.97
CA PRO A 233 30.24 13.30 -25.75
C PRO A 233 31.22 12.46 -24.90
N HIS A 234 31.15 11.13 -25.00
CA HIS A 234 32.15 10.24 -24.40
C HIS A 234 33.53 10.59 -24.96
N GLN A 235 34.36 11.26 -24.17
CA GLN A 235 35.76 11.46 -24.54
C GLN A 235 36.51 10.16 -24.28
N THR A 236 36.88 9.47 -25.35
CA THR A 236 38.05 8.58 -25.35
C THR A 236 39.26 9.39 -24.90
N GLU A 237 39.97 8.85 -23.91
CA GLU A 237 41.27 9.26 -23.36
C GLU A 237 41.99 10.43 -24.05
N ALA A 238 42.21 11.55 -23.34
CA ALA A 238 43.54 12.04 -22.99
C ALA A 238 43.56 13.51 -22.49
N LYS A 239 44.40 13.71 -21.47
CA LYS A 239 45.05 14.93 -20.99
C LYS A 239 44.22 15.94 -20.18
N SER A 240 44.51 15.91 -18.88
CA SER A 240 44.41 17.03 -17.97
C SER A 240 45.20 18.22 -18.51
N ASP A 241 44.49 19.25 -18.95
CA ASP A 241 44.91 20.64 -18.81
C ASP A 241 43.67 21.50 -18.56
N ASN A 242 43.89 22.57 -17.80
CA ASN A 242 42.88 23.34 -17.09
C ASN A 242 41.78 23.96 -17.98
N THR A 243 40.57 24.03 -17.40
CA THR A 243 39.45 24.92 -17.76
C THR A 243 38.83 24.75 -19.16
N VAL A 244 38.35 23.54 -19.49
CA VAL A 244 37.36 23.38 -20.58
C VAL A 244 35.96 23.32 -19.95
N SER A 245 35.13 24.34 -20.20
CA SER A 245 33.72 24.32 -19.78
C SER A 245 33.02 23.09 -20.38
N PRO A 246 32.26 22.30 -19.59
CA PRO A 246 31.58 21.12 -20.12
C PRO A 246 30.64 21.52 -21.27
N SER A 247 30.64 20.74 -22.35
CA SER A 247 29.74 20.93 -23.49
C SER A 247 28.74 19.78 -23.57
N GLY A 248 27.46 20.08 -23.65
CA GLY A 248 26.36 19.12 -23.76
C GLY A 248 25.60 19.26 -25.08
N ASP A 249 24.68 18.32 -25.32
CA ASP A 249 23.76 18.35 -26.46
C ASP A 249 22.30 18.39 -25.97
N LEU A 250 21.47 19.27 -26.54
CA LEU A 250 20.09 19.47 -26.11
C LEU A 250 19.24 18.19 -26.21
N ALA A 251 19.44 17.36 -27.24
CA ALA A 251 18.73 16.08 -27.40
C ALA A 251 19.10 15.05 -26.31
N ARG A 252 20.32 15.12 -25.77
CA ARG A 252 20.75 14.25 -24.66
C ARG A 252 20.21 14.72 -23.32
N LEU A 253 20.16 16.03 -23.12
CA LEU A 253 19.54 16.63 -21.93
C LEU A 253 18.03 16.34 -21.86
N PHE A 254 17.38 16.22 -23.02
CA PHE A 254 15.98 15.86 -23.11
C PHE A 254 15.63 14.51 -22.47
N VAL A 255 16.56 13.53 -22.46
CA VAL A 255 16.31 12.22 -21.82
C VAL A 255 15.98 12.40 -20.34
N PHE A 256 16.76 13.24 -19.63
CA PHE A 256 16.51 13.56 -18.23
C PHE A 256 15.23 14.38 -18.06
N ALA A 257 15.00 15.35 -18.95
CA ALA A 257 13.80 16.16 -18.93
C ALA A 257 12.53 15.32 -19.12
N ARG A 258 12.57 14.29 -19.96
CA ARG A 258 11.45 13.38 -20.19
C ARG A 258 11.10 12.59 -18.93
N GLU A 259 12.06 11.90 -18.33
CA GLU A 259 11.84 11.13 -17.10
C GLU A 259 11.34 12.04 -15.97
N ARG A 260 11.94 13.24 -15.86
CA ARG A 260 11.55 14.22 -14.85
C ARG A 260 10.14 14.78 -15.09
N THR A 261 9.73 14.98 -16.34
CA THR A 261 8.37 15.42 -16.67
C THR A 261 7.35 14.36 -16.28
N GLU A 262 7.62 13.09 -16.54
CA GLU A 262 6.73 11.98 -16.16
C GLU A 262 6.57 11.89 -14.63
N GLN A 263 7.66 12.10 -13.87
CA GLN A 263 7.62 12.19 -12.41
C GLN A 263 6.81 13.41 -11.93
N LEU A 264 7.03 14.58 -12.52
CA LEU A 264 6.30 15.79 -12.16
C LEU A 264 4.82 15.68 -12.50
N ALA A 265 4.46 15.04 -13.61
CA ALA A 265 3.07 14.80 -14.00
C ALA A 265 2.36 13.88 -13.00
N TYR A 266 3.03 12.81 -12.56
CA TYR A 266 2.51 11.97 -11.50
C TYR A 266 2.24 12.76 -10.21
N LEU A 267 3.19 13.59 -9.77
CA LEU A 267 3.12 14.35 -8.53
C LEU A 267 2.15 15.54 -8.57
N PHE A 268 2.14 16.31 -9.65
CA PHE A 268 1.48 17.62 -9.72
C PHE A 268 0.29 17.68 -10.69
N ALA A 269 0.11 16.69 -11.56
CA ALA A 269 -1.07 16.57 -12.44
C ALA A 269 -2.06 15.50 -11.96
N GLY A 270 -1.99 15.07 -10.69
CA GLY A 270 -2.94 14.12 -10.09
C GLY A 270 -2.86 12.72 -10.68
N GLY A 271 -1.64 12.23 -10.96
CA GLY A 271 -1.42 10.91 -11.56
C GLY A 271 -1.70 10.83 -13.07
N ARG A 272 -1.98 11.96 -13.74
CA ARG A 272 -2.19 12.02 -15.19
C ARG A 272 -0.86 11.85 -15.94
N VAL A 273 -0.93 11.32 -17.14
CA VAL A 273 0.25 11.05 -17.98
C VAL A 273 0.58 12.28 -18.84
N GLN A 274 1.85 12.67 -18.82
CA GLN A 274 2.47 13.61 -19.75
C GLN A 274 3.86 13.07 -20.09
N THR A 275 4.03 12.61 -21.32
CA THR A 275 5.25 12.01 -21.84
C THR A 275 5.79 12.86 -22.97
N PRO A 276 6.92 13.55 -22.75
CA PRO A 276 7.60 14.27 -23.81
C PRO A 276 8.12 13.35 -24.93
N GLU A 277 8.11 13.86 -26.17
CA GLU A 277 8.59 13.18 -27.37
C GLU A 277 9.68 13.97 -28.10
N LEU A 278 10.54 13.27 -28.85
CA LEU A 278 11.61 13.86 -29.65
C LEU A 278 11.44 13.48 -31.11
N TYR A 279 11.57 14.45 -32.00
CA TYR A 279 11.51 14.29 -33.45
C TYR A 279 12.75 14.89 -34.12
N GLY A 280 13.16 14.30 -35.25
CA GLY A 280 14.35 14.71 -36.00
C GLY A 280 15.65 14.11 -35.44
N ALA A 281 16.77 14.44 -36.09
CA ALA A 281 18.11 13.95 -35.74
C ALA A 281 19.13 15.09 -35.58
N GLY A 282 18.66 16.33 -35.46
CA GLY A 282 19.49 17.50 -35.22
C GLY A 282 20.14 17.50 -33.83
N HIS A 283 21.28 18.19 -33.73
CA HIS A 283 22.07 18.31 -32.50
C HIS A 283 22.28 19.76 -32.14
N THR A 284 21.89 20.23 -30.95
CA THR A 284 22.14 21.61 -30.50
C THR A 284 23.25 21.59 -29.47
N LYS A 285 24.44 22.05 -29.86
CA LYS A 285 25.59 22.09 -28.95
C LYS A 285 25.43 23.24 -27.96
N LEU A 286 25.43 22.90 -26.69
CA LEU A 286 25.37 23.84 -25.57
C LEU A 286 26.70 23.82 -24.80
N SER A 287 27.16 24.98 -24.36
CA SER A 287 28.36 25.15 -23.54
C SER A 287 27.95 25.66 -22.17
N TRP A 288 28.42 24.98 -21.13
CA TRP A 288 28.11 25.39 -19.76
C TRP A 288 28.64 26.79 -19.48
N SER A 289 27.79 27.61 -18.84
CA SER A 289 28.18 28.91 -18.31
C SER A 289 27.64 29.06 -16.90
N ASP A 290 28.48 29.52 -15.97
CA ASP A 290 28.06 29.86 -14.60
C ASP A 290 27.18 31.13 -14.57
N THR A 291 27.08 31.85 -15.70
CA THR A 291 26.12 32.96 -15.89
C THR A 291 24.73 32.50 -16.32
N ALA A 292 24.51 31.20 -16.56
CA ALA A 292 23.18 30.64 -16.76
C ALA A 292 22.42 30.76 -15.43
N VAL A 293 21.59 31.80 -15.35
CA VAL A 293 20.91 32.29 -14.16
C VAL A 293 20.12 31.16 -13.46
N GLY A 294 20.28 31.03 -12.13
CA GLY A 294 19.48 30.12 -11.30
C GLY A 294 17.97 30.42 -11.39
N PRO A 295 17.11 29.49 -10.93
CA PRO A 295 15.67 29.61 -11.11
C PRO A 295 15.14 30.92 -10.51
N PRO A 296 14.29 31.70 -11.21
CA PRO A 296 13.66 32.87 -10.62
C PRO A 296 12.72 32.45 -9.49
N VAL A 297 12.73 33.29 -8.47
CA VAL A 297 11.84 33.25 -7.32
C VAL A 297 10.41 33.54 -7.80
N ALA A 298 9.43 32.75 -7.36
CA ALA A 298 8.01 32.99 -7.61
C ALA A 298 7.66 34.47 -7.34
N PRO A 299 6.82 35.11 -8.18
CA PRO A 299 6.58 36.54 -8.07
C PRO A 299 6.03 36.93 -6.69
N GLU A 300 6.79 37.74 -5.94
CA GLU A 300 6.28 38.44 -4.76
C GLU A 300 5.17 39.42 -5.19
N PRO A 301 4.01 39.45 -4.49
CA PRO A 301 2.99 40.45 -4.74
C PRO A 301 3.47 41.84 -4.27
N ARG A 302 4.12 42.57 -5.19
CA ARG A 302 4.45 44.00 -4.99
C ARG A 302 3.20 44.85 -5.13
N SER A 303 2.67 45.34 -4.00
CA SER A 303 1.97 46.64 -3.95
C SER A 303 2.24 47.38 -2.63
N ALA A 304 3.52 47.62 -2.34
CA ALA A 304 3.96 48.44 -1.21
C ALA A 304 3.98 49.93 -1.56
N LEU A 305 2.81 50.53 -1.74
CA LEU A 305 2.65 52.00 -1.59
C LEU A 305 1.32 52.40 -0.92
N ALA A 306 0.30 51.54 -0.90
CA ALA A 306 -0.94 51.78 -0.16
C ALA A 306 -0.85 51.41 1.34
N GLY A 307 0.23 50.72 1.75
CA GLY A 307 0.38 50.10 3.08
C GLY A 307 0.70 51.05 4.24
N ARG A 308 0.92 52.35 4.01
CA ARG A 308 1.18 53.30 5.11
C ARG A 308 -0.08 53.94 5.67
N ILE A 309 -1.15 54.05 4.89
CA ILE A 309 -2.43 54.65 5.36
C ILE A 309 -3.35 53.58 5.97
N ARG A 310 -3.22 52.31 5.55
CA ARG A 310 -4.03 51.19 6.03
C ARG A 310 -3.56 50.59 7.36
N ARG A 311 -2.39 50.96 7.90
CA ARG A 311 -1.80 50.27 9.07
C ARG A 311 -2.61 50.44 10.36
N THR A 312 -3.22 51.59 10.61
CA THR A 312 -3.95 51.83 11.87
C THR A 312 -5.33 51.18 11.90
N PHE A 313 -6.07 51.19 10.79
CA PHE A 313 -7.33 50.42 10.63
C PHE A 313 -7.06 48.92 10.40
N GLY A 314 -5.93 48.64 9.73
CA GLY A 314 -5.41 47.32 9.45
C GLY A 314 -5.15 46.56 10.73
N TRP A 315 -4.43 47.08 11.73
CA TRP A 315 -4.19 46.30 12.96
C TRP A 315 -5.48 45.85 13.66
N GLY A 316 -6.56 46.62 13.66
CA GLY A 316 -7.84 46.19 14.23
C GLY A 316 -8.53 45.08 13.43
N VAL A 317 -8.58 45.24 12.09
CA VAL A 317 -9.13 44.22 11.18
C VAL A 317 -8.20 43.02 11.06
N THR A 318 -6.89 43.18 11.21
CA THR A 318 -5.89 42.11 11.16
C THR A 318 -5.89 41.38 12.48
N ILE A 319 -6.01 42.02 13.64
CA ILE A 319 -6.20 41.27 14.90
C ILE A 319 -7.53 40.53 14.87
N SER A 320 -8.62 41.16 14.40
CA SER A 320 -9.92 40.48 14.31
C SER A 320 -9.93 39.38 13.24
N ALA A 321 -9.33 39.62 12.08
CA ALA A 321 -9.19 38.64 11.01
C ALA A 321 -8.17 37.58 11.38
N THR A 322 -7.09 37.87 12.10
CA THR A 322 -6.11 36.89 12.59
C THR A 322 -6.70 36.09 13.73
N VAL A 323 -7.55 36.66 14.59
CA VAL A 323 -8.34 35.91 15.59
C VAL A 323 -9.40 35.07 14.88
N CYS A 324 -10.13 35.59 13.90
CA CYS A 324 -11.09 34.81 13.11
C CYS A 324 -10.41 33.76 12.22
N LEU A 325 -9.22 34.03 11.69
CA LEU A 325 -8.40 33.16 10.85
C LEU A 325 -7.70 32.12 11.73
N LEU A 326 -7.25 32.47 12.93
CA LEU A 326 -6.80 31.52 13.96
C LEU A 326 -7.96 30.65 14.44
N LEU A 327 -9.14 31.22 14.70
CA LEU A 327 -10.35 30.46 15.03
C LEU A 327 -10.82 29.59 13.85
N TYR A 328 -10.58 30.02 12.61
CA TYR A 328 -10.81 29.26 11.38
C TYR A 328 -9.75 28.17 11.16
N PHE A 329 -8.49 28.41 11.54
CA PHE A 329 -7.41 27.41 11.54
C PHE A 329 -7.55 26.42 12.70
N LEU A 330 -8.22 26.80 13.78
CA LEU A 330 -8.63 25.94 14.89
C LEU A 330 -9.92 25.15 14.56
N GLN A 331 -10.51 25.32 13.38
CA GLN A 331 -11.59 24.43 12.93
C GLN A 331 -11.01 23.08 12.57
N TYR A 332 -11.51 22.03 13.21
CA TYR A 332 -11.21 20.66 12.81
C TYR A 332 -12.28 20.19 11.83
N HIS A 333 -11.87 19.56 10.73
CA HIS A 333 -12.77 18.88 9.80
C HIS A 333 -12.53 17.37 9.82
N ILE A 334 -13.57 16.63 9.48
CA ILE A 334 -13.53 15.19 9.28
C ILE A 334 -13.16 14.94 7.82
N ALA A 335 -12.00 14.33 7.58
CA ALA A 335 -11.60 13.82 6.27
C ALA A 335 -11.91 12.32 6.21
N VAL A 336 -12.71 11.89 5.24
CA VAL A 336 -12.92 10.46 4.97
C VAL A 336 -11.93 10.03 3.90
N GLN A 337 -10.95 9.21 4.27
CA GLN A 337 -9.92 8.74 3.36
C GLN A 337 -10.50 7.69 2.37
N PRO A 338 -9.88 7.50 1.19
CA PRO A 338 -10.37 6.60 0.13
C PRO A 338 -10.58 5.14 0.56
N ASN A 339 -9.87 4.72 1.60
CA ASN A 339 -9.94 3.43 2.28
C ASN A 339 -11.05 3.32 3.34
N GLY A 340 -11.88 4.34 3.51
CA GLY A 340 -13.03 4.38 4.42
C GLY A 340 -12.79 5.07 5.76
N TRP A 341 -11.55 5.38 6.15
CA TRP A 341 -11.25 5.92 7.50
C TRP A 341 -11.68 7.36 7.68
N ILE A 342 -12.04 7.72 8.91
CA ILE A 342 -12.33 9.09 9.32
C ILE A 342 -11.14 9.65 10.12
N GLU A 343 -10.57 10.75 9.65
CA GLU A 343 -9.47 11.47 10.29
C GLU A 343 -9.91 12.90 10.65
N LEU A 344 -9.48 13.39 11.82
CA LEU A 344 -9.67 14.78 12.24
C LEU A 344 -8.47 15.62 11.84
N ARG A 345 -8.67 16.58 10.93
CA ARG A 345 -7.61 17.47 10.43
C ARG A 345 -7.86 18.91 10.82
N PRO A 346 -6.84 19.65 11.30
CA PRO A 346 -6.95 21.07 11.59
C PRO A 346 -7.05 21.89 10.31
N GLY A 347 -7.75 23.02 10.39
CA GLY A 347 -8.05 23.88 9.28
C GLY A 347 -9.16 23.35 8.37
N PRO A 348 -9.43 24.01 7.24
CA PRO A 348 -10.46 23.61 6.29
C PRO A 348 -10.02 22.47 5.36
N SER A 349 -10.98 21.77 4.74
CA SER A 349 -10.74 20.63 3.83
C SER A 349 -9.70 20.88 2.75
N TRP A 350 -9.68 22.07 2.14
CA TRP A 350 -8.75 22.44 1.08
C TRP A 350 -7.29 22.65 1.56
N MET A 351 -7.06 22.77 2.87
CA MET A 351 -5.71 22.88 3.46
C MET A 351 -5.19 21.55 4.01
N ALA A 352 -6.00 20.48 3.94
CA ALA A 352 -5.68 19.17 4.50
C ALA A 352 -4.37 18.55 3.96
N SER A 353 -3.86 19.03 2.82
CA SER A 353 -2.59 18.61 2.20
C SER A 353 -1.41 19.54 2.51
N LEU A 354 -1.67 20.72 3.08
CA LEU A 354 -0.69 21.77 3.35
C LEU A 354 -0.27 21.81 4.82
N VAL A 355 -1.05 21.21 5.71
CA VAL A 355 -0.72 21.11 7.12
C VAL A 355 0.17 19.86 7.34
N PRO A 356 1.40 20.03 7.86
CA PRO A 356 2.27 18.90 8.18
C PRO A 356 1.58 17.89 9.10
N GLU A 357 1.80 16.59 8.89
CA GLU A 357 1.18 15.49 9.67
C GLU A 357 1.36 15.61 11.20
N PHE A 358 2.37 16.34 11.68
CA PHE A 358 2.56 16.53 13.12
C PHE A 358 1.58 17.53 13.75
N PHE A 359 0.92 18.39 12.95
CA PHE A 359 -0.11 19.32 13.42
C PHE A 359 -1.51 18.71 13.34
N SER A 360 -1.72 17.64 12.57
CA SER A 360 -2.94 16.86 12.69
C SER A 360 -2.89 16.02 13.96
N SER A 361 -3.81 16.28 14.90
CA SER A 361 -4.19 15.27 15.88
C SER A 361 -5.07 14.24 15.17
N GLY A 362 -4.50 13.57 14.16
CA GLY A 362 -5.21 12.65 13.29
C GLY A 362 -5.45 11.36 14.03
N VAL A 363 -6.34 11.37 15.03
CA VAL A 363 -6.88 10.14 15.58
C VAL A 363 -7.72 9.53 14.47
N GLN A 364 -7.17 8.53 13.77
CA GLN A 364 -7.95 7.73 12.85
C GLN A 364 -9.03 7.01 13.65
N LEU A 365 -10.24 7.03 13.11
CA LEU A 365 -11.39 6.31 13.65
C LEU A 365 -11.68 5.09 12.78
N ALA A 366 -11.86 3.98 13.47
CA ALA A 366 -12.11 2.65 12.94
C ALA A 366 -13.49 2.44 12.32
N ILE A 367 -13.81 3.19 11.27
CA ILE A 367 -15.05 3.03 10.49
C ILE A 367 -14.62 2.67 9.06
N ALA A 368 -15.03 1.51 8.56
CA ALA A 368 -14.69 1.08 7.21
C ALA A 368 -15.72 1.57 6.18
N ALA A 369 -15.41 1.51 4.88
CA ALA A 369 -16.31 1.99 3.83
C ALA A 369 -17.64 1.21 3.78
N ASP A 370 -17.64 -0.08 4.16
CA ASP A 370 -18.80 -0.94 4.35
C ASP A 370 -19.59 -0.64 5.64
N ASP A 371 -19.01 0.13 6.57
CA ASP A 371 -19.70 0.66 7.74
C ASP A 371 -20.49 1.95 7.42
N LEU A 372 -20.44 2.44 6.18
CA LEU A 372 -21.30 3.50 5.66
C LEU A 372 -22.51 2.89 4.94
N GLN A 373 -23.67 3.57 4.95
CA GLN A 373 -24.81 3.07 4.19
C GLN A 373 -24.46 2.93 2.70
N PRO A 374 -24.90 1.83 2.04
CA PRO A 374 -24.72 1.69 0.61
C PRO A 374 -25.41 2.86 -0.12
N ALA A 375 -24.85 3.27 -1.25
CA ALA A 375 -25.48 4.27 -2.09
C ALA A 375 -26.90 3.78 -2.45
N SER A 376 -27.91 4.61 -2.21
CA SER A 376 -29.29 4.27 -2.55
C SER A 376 -29.38 3.90 -4.05
N PRO A 377 -30.09 2.83 -4.43
CA PRO A 377 -30.30 2.48 -5.84
C PRO A 377 -31.12 3.54 -6.59
N ARG A 378 -31.77 4.46 -5.86
CA ARG A 378 -32.28 5.72 -6.41
C ARG A 378 -31.19 6.76 -6.30
N TRP A 379 -30.86 7.39 -7.43
CA TRP A 379 -29.97 8.54 -7.56
C TRP A 379 -30.49 9.72 -6.73
N ASP A 380 -30.28 9.66 -5.41
CA ASP A 380 -30.64 10.72 -4.48
C ASP A 380 -29.51 11.74 -4.49
N GLU A 381 -29.63 12.73 -5.38
CA GLU A 381 -28.63 13.79 -5.54
C GLU A 381 -28.30 14.49 -4.23
N LYS A 382 -29.26 14.65 -3.30
CA LYS A 382 -28.98 15.26 -1.99
C LYS A 382 -28.08 14.39 -1.14
N ARG A 383 -28.27 13.07 -1.19
CA ARG A 383 -27.44 12.11 -0.47
C ARG A 383 -26.06 11.95 -1.11
N ILE A 384 -25.99 11.97 -2.44
CA ILE A 384 -24.71 11.98 -3.16
C ILE A 384 -23.95 13.27 -2.85
N LEU A 385 -24.63 14.42 -2.80
CA LEU A 385 -24.04 15.69 -2.41
C LEU A 385 -23.62 15.71 -0.92
N SER A 386 -24.41 15.15 0.01
CA SER A 386 -24.03 15.05 1.43
C SER A 386 -22.82 14.15 1.61
N ARG A 387 -22.78 12.99 0.93
CA ARG A 387 -21.65 12.06 0.95
C ARG A 387 -20.42 12.65 0.25
N THR A 388 -20.59 13.35 -0.86
CA THR A 388 -19.49 14.04 -1.55
C THR A 388 -18.95 15.18 -0.68
N ALA A 389 -19.81 15.94 -0.01
CA ALA A 389 -19.41 16.96 0.95
C ALA A 389 -18.72 16.36 2.18
N LEU A 390 -19.19 15.22 2.69
CA LEU A 390 -18.56 14.48 3.79
C LEU A 390 -17.17 13.94 3.38
N MET A 391 -17.06 13.32 2.21
CA MET A 391 -15.81 12.78 1.66
C MET A 391 -14.81 13.90 1.30
N ARG A 392 -15.31 15.09 0.94
CA ARG A 392 -14.50 16.30 0.73
C ARG A 392 -14.19 17.05 2.03
N GLY A 393 -14.73 16.64 3.18
CA GLY A 393 -14.55 17.35 4.45
C GLY A 393 -15.28 18.69 4.57
N ASP A 394 -16.26 18.95 3.70
CA ASP A 394 -17.04 20.19 3.62
C ASP A 394 -18.19 20.27 4.66
N VAL A 395 -18.38 19.23 5.49
CA VAL A 395 -19.35 19.25 6.60
C VAL A 395 -18.80 20.08 7.76
N SER A 396 -18.98 21.39 7.66
CA SER A 396 -18.68 22.33 8.76
C SER A 396 -19.65 22.14 9.94
N GLY A 397 -19.09 22.01 11.14
CA GLY A 397 -19.83 22.07 12.41
C GLY A 397 -19.74 20.82 13.28
N LEU A 398 -18.56 20.55 13.84
CA LEU A 398 -18.48 19.87 15.14
C LEU A 398 -18.66 20.95 16.21
N VAL A 399 -19.85 21.02 16.80
CA VAL A 399 -20.07 21.85 17.99
C VAL A 399 -19.26 21.21 19.12
N ASN A 400 -18.20 21.89 19.54
CA ASN A 400 -17.41 21.55 20.71
C ASN A 400 -18.28 21.77 21.96
N HIS A 401 -19.02 20.76 22.41
CA HIS A 401 -19.67 20.82 23.73
C HIS A 401 -18.69 20.32 24.78
N ARG A 402 -18.12 21.24 25.55
CA ARG A 402 -17.36 20.93 26.76
C ARG A 402 -18.29 20.37 27.83
N PHE A 403 -18.00 19.15 28.30
CA PHE A 403 -18.51 18.62 29.56
C PHE A 403 -17.31 18.40 30.47
N GLY A 404 -16.96 19.40 31.29
CA GLY A 404 -15.72 19.40 32.09
C GLY A 404 -14.46 19.69 31.26
N ASP A 405 -13.33 19.09 31.67
CA ASP A 405 -11.99 19.33 31.10
C ASP A 405 -11.61 18.43 29.90
N GLN A 406 -12.56 17.71 29.29
CA GLN A 406 -12.29 16.83 28.14
C GLN A 406 -13.20 17.14 26.94
N GLU A 407 -12.59 17.23 25.75
CA GLU A 407 -13.28 17.37 24.46
C GLU A 407 -13.92 16.04 24.04
N ASN A 408 -15.22 16.05 23.72
CA ASN A 408 -15.95 14.89 23.23
C ASN A 408 -16.50 15.15 21.82
N TRP A 409 -16.18 14.23 20.90
CA TRP A 409 -16.42 14.31 19.45
C TRP A 409 -17.66 13.51 19.01
N GLU A 410 -18.82 13.72 19.63
CA GLU A 410 -20.05 12.93 19.32
C GLU A 410 -20.65 13.29 17.93
N PHE A 411 -20.01 12.74 16.89
CA PHE A 411 -20.40 12.35 15.54
C PHE A 411 -21.70 12.90 14.90
N ARG A 412 -21.53 13.75 13.87
CA ARG A 412 -22.50 14.01 12.78
C ARG A 412 -22.58 12.89 11.73
N LEU A 413 -21.72 11.87 11.82
CA LEU A 413 -21.66 10.73 10.88
C LEU A 413 -22.76 9.69 11.11
N SER A 414 -23.47 9.74 12.24
CA SER A 414 -24.48 8.74 12.61
C SER A 414 -25.60 8.58 11.57
N SER A 415 -25.91 9.63 10.81
CA SER A 415 -26.89 9.58 9.71
C SER A 415 -26.38 8.87 8.46
N GLU A 416 -25.07 8.72 8.30
CA GLU A 416 -24.43 8.08 7.13
C GLU A 416 -23.89 6.68 7.46
N LEU A 417 -23.84 6.29 8.75
CA LEU A 417 -23.49 4.94 9.16
C LEU A 417 -24.52 3.93 8.68
N SER A 418 -24.01 2.77 8.22
CA SER A 418 -24.83 1.58 8.03
C SER A 418 -25.56 1.24 9.32
N THR A 419 -26.71 0.57 9.18
CA THR A 419 -27.50 0.11 10.33
C THR A 419 -26.67 -0.74 11.29
N GLU A 420 -25.74 -1.54 10.75
CA GLU A 420 -24.84 -2.41 11.48
C GLU A 420 -23.74 -1.62 12.20
N ALA A 421 -23.15 -0.63 11.54
CA ALA A 421 -22.14 0.24 12.15
C ALA A 421 -22.73 1.10 13.27
N ALA A 422 -23.94 1.64 13.07
CA ALA A 422 -24.66 2.37 14.10
C ALA A 422 -24.90 1.51 15.34
N ARG A 423 -25.33 0.25 15.16
CA ARG A 423 -25.51 -0.71 16.27
C ARG A 423 -24.20 -0.97 17.03
N ARG A 424 -23.08 -1.14 16.33
CA ARG A 424 -21.75 -1.31 16.95
C ARG A 424 -21.36 -0.10 17.80
N VAL A 425 -21.52 1.10 17.25
CA VAL A 425 -21.24 2.35 17.97
C VAL A 425 -22.13 2.48 19.21
N ASP A 426 -23.43 2.20 19.09
CA ASP A 426 -24.37 2.25 20.21
C ASP A 426 -24.02 1.22 21.31
N PHE A 427 -23.63 0.01 20.93
CA PHE A 427 -23.20 -1.02 21.89
C PHE A 427 -21.90 -0.63 22.61
N VAL A 428 -20.90 -0.18 21.87
CA VAL A 428 -19.61 0.28 22.41
C VAL A 428 -19.77 1.49 23.34
N SER A 429 -20.65 2.42 22.98
CA SER A 429 -20.96 3.62 23.78
C SER A 429 -21.91 3.35 24.95
N SER A 430 -22.27 2.08 25.19
CA SER A 430 -23.20 1.66 26.25
C SER A 430 -24.61 2.26 26.13
N ARG A 431 -24.97 2.76 24.94
CA ARG A 431 -26.33 3.22 24.60
C ARG A 431 -27.24 2.05 24.24
N MET A 432 -26.65 0.90 23.88
CA MET A 432 -27.34 -0.34 23.57
C MET A 432 -26.88 -1.46 24.50
N ASP A 433 -27.86 -2.19 25.03
CA ASP A 433 -27.69 -3.45 25.74
C ASP A 433 -28.42 -4.52 24.92
N MET A 434 -27.69 -5.56 24.51
CA MET A 434 -28.26 -6.57 23.63
C MET A 434 -29.21 -7.49 24.37
N THR A 435 -29.12 -7.64 25.70
CA THR A 435 -29.96 -8.59 26.46
C THR A 435 -31.45 -8.48 26.11
N LYS A 436 -31.98 -7.26 26.07
CA LYS A 436 -33.38 -6.97 25.68
C LYS A 436 -33.69 -7.27 24.21
N PHE A 437 -32.71 -7.10 23.33
CA PHE A 437 -32.85 -7.40 21.90
C PHE A 437 -32.99 -8.92 21.67
N CYS A 438 -32.27 -9.73 22.44
CA CYS A 438 -32.24 -11.18 22.31
C CYS A 438 -33.53 -11.87 22.79
N GLU A 439 -34.37 -11.15 23.54
CA GLU A 439 -35.67 -11.62 24.05
C GLU A 439 -36.84 -11.34 23.09
N SER A 440 -36.65 -10.51 22.06
CA SER A 440 -37.74 -10.12 21.15
C SER A 440 -38.01 -11.19 20.07
N THR A 441 -39.28 -11.56 19.93
CA THR A 441 -39.79 -12.66 19.07
C THR A 441 -40.15 -12.22 17.64
N ASP A 442 -39.59 -11.12 17.15
CA ASP A 442 -39.98 -10.57 15.83
C ASP A 442 -39.37 -11.39 14.68
N ILE A 443 -40.24 -11.92 13.81
CA ILE A 443 -39.94 -12.95 12.79
C ILE A 443 -39.25 -12.33 11.55
N ARG A 444 -39.23 -10.99 11.40
CA ARG A 444 -38.69 -10.29 10.21
C ARG A 444 -37.21 -9.90 10.29
N ARG A 445 -36.42 -10.50 11.19
CA ARG A 445 -35.00 -10.15 11.41
C ARG A 445 -34.09 -10.71 10.33
N ASP A 446 -33.09 -9.92 9.90
CA ASP A 446 -31.94 -10.39 9.12
C ASP A 446 -31.05 -11.26 10.04
N LYS A 447 -31.46 -12.52 10.26
CA LYS A 447 -30.88 -13.44 11.25
C LYS A 447 -29.36 -13.51 11.19
N ILE A 448 -28.76 -13.51 9.99
CA ILE A 448 -27.31 -13.61 9.80
C ILE A 448 -26.58 -12.39 10.39
N ARG A 449 -27.04 -11.17 10.09
CA ARG A 449 -26.37 -9.94 10.54
C ARG A 449 -26.53 -9.74 12.04
N ASP A 450 -27.72 -10.05 12.55
CA ASP A 450 -28.01 -10.00 13.99
C ASP A 450 -27.20 -11.03 14.77
N TYR A 451 -27.05 -12.24 14.21
CA TYR A 451 -26.22 -13.28 14.80
C TYR A 451 -24.74 -12.87 14.80
N GLN A 452 -24.21 -12.40 13.68
CA GLN A 452 -22.84 -11.91 13.59
C GLN A 452 -22.58 -10.81 14.62
N PHE A 453 -23.48 -9.83 14.71
CA PHE A 453 -23.36 -8.75 15.68
C PHE A 453 -23.42 -9.26 17.13
N ALA A 454 -24.28 -10.25 17.43
CA ALA A 454 -24.34 -10.87 18.74
C ALA A 454 -23.04 -11.60 19.12
N VAL A 455 -22.39 -12.26 18.16
CA VAL A 455 -21.07 -12.90 18.38
C VAL A 455 -19.99 -11.85 18.58
N GLU A 456 -19.94 -10.81 17.73
CA GLU A 456 -19.03 -9.65 17.90
C GLU A 456 -19.19 -9.03 19.30
N ALA A 457 -20.43 -8.79 19.73
CA ALA A 457 -20.76 -8.24 21.03
C ALA A 457 -20.30 -9.15 22.18
N ALA A 458 -20.51 -10.47 22.07
CA ALA A 458 -20.09 -11.44 23.10
C ALA A 458 -18.57 -11.50 23.29
N LEU A 459 -17.80 -11.34 22.20
CA LEU A 459 -16.34 -11.26 22.26
C LEU A 459 -15.84 -9.92 22.82
N LEU A 460 -16.62 -8.84 22.67
CA LEU A 460 -16.28 -7.51 23.17
C LEU A 460 -16.60 -7.33 24.66
N ASP A 461 -17.82 -7.70 25.05
CA ASP A 461 -18.37 -7.53 26.38
C ASP A 461 -19.45 -8.59 26.62
N ARG A 462 -19.10 -9.60 27.41
CA ARG A 462 -19.98 -10.74 27.60
C ARG A 462 -21.25 -10.38 28.38
N ASP A 463 -21.15 -9.50 29.37
CA ASP A 463 -22.24 -9.21 30.31
C ASP A 463 -23.40 -8.43 29.64
N ARG A 464 -23.09 -7.59 28.64
CA ARG A 464 -24.10 -6.81 27.88
C ARG A 464 -24.56 -7.49 26.59
N SER A 465 -24.00 -8.66 26.26
CA SER A 465 -24.29 -9.39 25.03
C SER A 465 -25.48 -10.35 25.15
N CYS A 466 -25.84 -11.04 24.07
CA CYS A 466 -26.89 -12.06 24.12
C CYS A 466 -26.50 -13.24 25.03
N PRO A 467 -27.45 -13.83 25.79
CA PRO A 467 -27.17 -15.04 26.55
C PRO A 467 -26.74 -16.19 25.62
N ALA A 468 -25.91 -17.12 26.12
CA ALA A 468 -25.39 -18.24 25.34
C ALA A 468 -26.46 -19.03 24.56
N ARG A 469 -27.66 -19.17 25.14
CA ARG A 469 -28.80 -19.83 24.52
C ARG A 469 -29.29 -19.16 23.23
N TYR A 470 -29.08 -17.85 23.07
CA TYR A 470 -29.43 -17.12 21.85
C TYR A 470 -28.78 -17.73 20.60
N PHE A 471 -27.50 -18.13 20.72
CA PHE A 471 -26.73 -18.70 19.61
C PHE A 471 -27.21 -20.10 19.19
N LEU A 472 -27.96 -20.79 20.05
CA LEU A 472 -28.64 -22.05 19.71
C LEU A 472 -29.98 -21.80 19.00
N LEU A 473 -30.71 -20.78 19.44
CA LEU A 473 -32.08 -20.53 18.99
C LEU A 473 -32.16 -19.73 17.68
N ASN A 474 -31.15 -18.92 17.39
CA ASN A 474 -31.16 -17.97 16.27
C ASN A 474 -30.12 -18.32 15.19
N GLY A 475 -29.60 -19.55 15.20
CA GLY A 475 -28.80 -20.09 14.11
C GLY A 475 -29.63 -20.31 12.83
N PRO A 476 -28.99 -20.82 11.75
CA PRO A 476 -29.73 -21.21 10.55
C PRO A 476 -30.74 -22.32 10.88
N GLU A 477 -31.71 -22.57 10.00
CA GLU A 477 -32.89 -23.45 10.22
C GLU A 477 -32.52 -24.95 10.24
N ILE A 478 -31.58 -25.30 11.11
CA ILE A 478 -31.06 -26.66 11.31
C ILE A 478 -32.11 -27.54 12.01
N ASN A 479 -33.05 -26.94 12.74
CA ASN A 479 -34.10 -27.71 13.41
C ASN A 479 -34.93 -28.54 12.43
N ASP A 480 -35.15 -28.02 11.22
CA ASP A 480 -35.90 -28.72 10.17
C ASP A 480 -35.12 -29.89 9.57
N LEU A 481 -33.79 -29.96 9.79
CA LEU A 481 -32.95 -31.07 9.36
C LEU A 481 -32.98 -32.27 10.32
N TYR A 482 -33.42 -32.11 11.58
CA TYR A 482 -33.52 -33.24 12.53
C TYR A 482 -34.56 -34.28 12.10
N ASP A 483 -35.61 -33.86 11.39
CA ASP A 483 -36.71 -34.73 10.97
C ASP A 483 -36.47 -35.38 9.58
N VAL A 484 -35.37 -35.03 8.92
CA VAL A 484 -35.06 -35.52 7.56
C VAL A 484 -34.39 -36.90 7.62
N LYS A 485 -35.01 -37.89 6.95
CA LYS A 485 -34.52 -39.29 6.92
C LYS A 485 -33.20 -39.49 6.15
N SER A 486 -32.88 -38.60 5.21
CA SER A 486 -31.59 -38.58 4.50
C SER A 486 -31.23 -37.16 4.08
N LEU A 487 -30.07 -36.68 4.52
CA LEU A 487 -29.53 -35.34 4.20
C LEU A 487 -29.38 -35.11 2.68
N GLN A 488 -29.25 -36.18 1.88
CA GLN A 488 -29.16 -36.08 0.41
C GLN A 488 -30.51 -35.80 -0.27
N THR A 489 -31.62 -36.02 0.44
CA THR A 489 -32.99 -35.86 -0.08
C THR A 489 -33.72 -34.64 0.49
N SER A 490 -33.09 -33.90 1.41
CA SER A 490 -33.66 -32.66 1.97
C SER A 490 -33.74 -31.54 0.94
N ALA A 491 -34.84 -30.79 0.97
CA ALA A 491 -34.91 -29.50 0.30
C ALA A 491 -33.79 -28.56 0.79
N ASP A 492 -33.21 -27.80 -0.13
CA ASP A 492 -32.22 -26.76 0.21
C ASP A 492 -32.91 -25.59 0.90
N TYR A 493 -32.77 -25.54 2.23
CA TYR A 493 -33.20 -24.42 3.08
C TYR A 493 -32.23 -23.22 3.00
N GLY A 494 -31.54 -23.05 1.86
CA GLY A 494 -30.57 -21.98 1.63
C GLY A 494 -29.22 -22.16 2.33
N LEU A 495 -28.97 -23.32 2.95
CA LEU A 495 -27.75 -23.62 3.70
C LEU A 495 -26.52 -23.76 2.78
N LEU A 496 -26.72 -24.24 1.55
CA LEU A 496 -25.66 -24.33 0.53
C LEU A 496 -25.21 -22.95 0.05
N ASN A 497 -26.08 -21.94 0.15
CA ASN A 497 -25.83 -20.58 -0.32
C ASN A 497 -25.16 -19.68 0.73
N LEU A 498 -24.94 -20.17 1.96
CA LEU A 498 -24.23 -19.39 2.98
C LEU A 498 -22.77 -19.14 2.58
N SER A 499 -22.24 -17.95 2.85
CA SER A 499 -20.83 -17.66 2.62
C SER A 499 -19.94 -18.30 3.70
N ASP A 500 -18.67 -18.52 3.38
CA ASP A 500 -17.69 -19.09 4.31
C ASP A 500 -17.55 -18.26 5.60
N GLN A 501 -17.67 -16.93 5.51
CA GLN A 501 -17.68 -16.02 6.66
C GLN A 501 -18.88 -16.27 7.58
N VAL A 502 -20.05 -16.55 7.02
CA VAL A 502 -21.26 -16.84 7.78
C VAL A 502 -21.11 -18.17 8.53
N ILE A 503 -20.51 -19.18 7.90
CA ILE A 503 -20.20 -20.46 8.55
C ILE A 503 -19.23 -20.28 9.71
N ARG A 504 -18.13 -19.54 9.52
CA ARG A 504 -17.17 -19.21 10.60
C ARG A 504 -17.88 -18.56 11.78
N THR A 505 -18.74 -17.59 11.49
CA THR A 505 -19.49 -16.84 12.50
C THR A 505 -20.43 -17.76 13.28
N TYR A 506 -21.18 -18.64 12.60
CA TYR A 506 -22.04 -19.62 13.26
C TYR A 506 -21.25 -20.63 14.10
N MET A 507 -20.12 -21.14 13.59
CA MET A 507 -19.26 -22.05 14.34
C MET A 507 -18.68 -21.38 15.61
N ALA A 508 -18.29 -20.10 15.53
CA ALA A 508 -17.85 -19.33 16.70
C ALA A 508 -18.97 -19.14 17.73
N GLY A 509 -20.19 -18.80 17.28
CA GLY A 509 -21.34 -18.66 18.17
C GLY A 509 -21.77 -19.97 18.84
N LEU A 510 -21.72 -21.09 18.11
CA LEU A 510 -21.96 -22.43 18.67
C LEU A 510 -20.88 -22.85 19.67
N ALA A 511 -19.60 -22.51 19.43
CA ALA A 511 -18.52 -22.73 20.41
C ALA A 511 -18.79 -21.95 21.70
N LEU A 512 -19.12 -20.66 21.60
CA LEU A 512 -19.48 -19.82 22.75
C LEU A 512 -20.67 -20.41 23.52
N ALA A 513 -21.69 -20.89 22.81
CA ALA A 513 -22.84 -21.56 23.42
C ALA A 513 -22.40 -22.79 24.22
N TYR A 514 -21.60 -23.68 23.61
CA TYR A 514 -21.13 -24.90 24.24
C TYR A 514 -20.30 -24.64 25.50
N ILE A 515 -19.34 -23.71 25.41
CA ILE A 515 -18.43 -23.33 26.51
C ILE A 515 -19.22 -22.89 27.74
N GLU A 516 -20.24 -22.07 27.54
CA GLU A 516 -20.88 -21.35 28.65
C GLU A 516 -22.16 -21.99 29.18
N LEU A 517 -22.89 -22.74 28.36
CA LEU A 517 -24.09 -23.41 28.80
C LEU A 517 -23.72 -24.49 29.82
N ARG A 518 -24.53 -24.67 30.85
CA ARG A 518 -24.31 -25.68 31.90
C ARG A 518 -25.09 -26.96 31.67
N ASP A 519 -26.20 -26.86 30.94
CA ASP A 519 -27.08 -27.98 30.65
C ASP A 519 -26.50 -28.82 29.51
N ASP A 520 -26.35 -30.13 29.75
CA ASP A 520 -25.77 -31.05 28.77
C ASP A 520 -26.69 -31.28 27.56
N SER A 521 -28.01 -31.10 27.68
CA SER A 521 -28.91 -31.18 26.53
C SER A 521 -28.70 -29.99 25.59
N ASP A 522 -28.61 -28.78 26.13
CA ASP A 522 -28.34 -27.57 25.35
C ASP A 522 -26.93 -27.63 24.72
N ARG A 523 -25.92 -28.12 25.44
CA ARG A 523 -24.58 -28.37 24.88
C ARG A 523 -24.60 -29.38 23.75
N ARG A 524 -25.32 -30.51 23.90
CA ARG A 524 -25.50 -31.49 22.82
C ARG A 524 -26.15 -30.84 21.60
N GLN A 525 -27.16 -30.00 21.80
CA GLN A 525 -27.79 -29.29 20.69
C GLN A 525 -26.82 -28.38 19.93
N ALA A 526 -25.86 -27.73 20.61
CA ALA A 526 -24.81 -26.95 19.96
C ALA A 526 -23.93 -27.82 19.04
N LEU A 527 -23.55 -29.00 19.54
CA LEU A 527 -22.74 -29.98 18.81
C LEU A 527 -23.50 -30.55 17.60
N GLU A 528 -24.74 -30.96 17.81
CA GLU A 528 -25.61 -31.51 16.76
C GLU A 528 -25.84 -30.48 15.64
N ALA A 529 -26.03 -29.21 15.99
CA ALA A 529 -26.17 -28.12 15.04
C ALA A 529 -24.92 -27.94 14.16
N ALA A 530 -23.73 -27.94 14.77
CA ALA A 530 -22.46 -27.83 14.04
C ALA A 530 -22.24 -29.01 13.08
N ILE A 531 -22.54 -30.24 13.55
CA ILE A 531 -22.43 -31.48 12.75
C ILE A 531 -23.35 -31.40 11.52
N LEU A 532 -24.61 -31.02 11.71
CA LEU A 532 -25.57 -30.90 10.61
C LEU A 532 -25.20 -29.79 9.63
N LEU A 533 -24.76 -28.63 10.13
CA LEU A 533 -24.36 -27.49 9.30
C LEU A 533 -23.22 -27.86 8.35
N ILE A 534 -22.18 -28.53 8.86
CA ILE A 534 -21.05 -28.94 8.03
C ILE A 534 -21.42 -30.10 7.10
N SER A 535 -22.32 -30.98 7.54
CA SER A 535 -22.80 -32.14 6.78
C SER A 535 -23.67 -31.80 5.60
N TYR A 536 -24.52 -30.80 5.74
CA TYR A 536 -25.37 -30.34 4.65
C TYR A 536 -24.56 -29.71 3.51
N ARG A 537 -23.45 -29.04 3.86
CA ARG A 537 -22.58 -28.35 2.89
C ARG A 537 -21.58 -29.27 2.19
N ALA A 538 -21.58 -30.55 2.51
CA ALA A 538 -20.74 -31.54 1.85
C ALA A 538 -21.31 -31.86 0.45
N GLU A 539 -20.77 -31.21 -0.60
CA GLU A 539 -21.17 -31.49 -1.97
C GLU A 539 -20.67 -32.89 -2.37
N ARG A 540 -21.58 -33.83 -2.64
CA ARG A 540 -21.25 -35.25 -2.91
C ARG A 540 -20.37 -35.91 -1.83
N GLY A 541 -20.44 -35.44 -0.58
CA GLY A 541 -19.57 -35.93 0.50
C GLY A 541 -18.21 -35.23 0.61
N VAL A 542 -18.01 -34.12 -0.11
CA VAL A 542 -16.79 -33.30 -0.04
C VAL A 542 -17.12 -31.93 0.55
N VAL A 543 -16.60 -31.65 1.74
CA VAL A 543 -16.72 -30.32 2.35
C VAL A 543 -15.61 -29.41 1.85
N ARG A 544 -15.97 -28.15 1.61
CA ARG A 544 -15.01 -27.10 1.26
C ARG A 544 -13.98 -26.94 2.37
N GLN A 545 -12.71 -26.83 2.00
CA GLN A 545 -11.61 -26.71 2.97
C GLN A 545 -11.82 -25.60 4.01
N PRO A 546 -12.28 -24.37 3.67
CA PRO A 546 -12.52 -23.32 4.66
C PRO A 546 -13.57 -23.71 5.72
N ASP A 547 -14.67 -24.34 5.30
CA ASP A 547 -15.74 -24.79 6.19
C ASP A 547 -15.22 -25.90 7.12
N TRP A 548 -14.45 -26.85 6.58
CA TRP A 548 -13.85 -27.94 7.36
C TRP A 548 -12.87 -27.44 8.42
N LEU A 549 -12.01 -26.47 8.07
CA LEU A 549 -11.10 -25.85 9.03
C LEU A 549 -11.84 -25.03 10.09
N SER A 550 -12.94 -24.38 9.73
CA SER A 550 -13.80 -23.66 10.70
C SER A 550 -14.47 -24.63 11.68
N PHE A 551 -14.95 -25.77 11.18
CA PHE A 551 -15.49 -26.85 12.02
C PHE A 551 -14.44 -27.43 12.96
N LEU A 552 -13.20 -27.64 12.50
CA LEU A 552 -12.13 -28.14 13.36
C LEU A 552 -11.68 -27.12 14.40
N ARG A 553 -11.78 -25.83 14.10
CA ARG A 553 -11.56 -24.80 15.12
C ARG A 553 -12.61 -24.89 16.22
N PHE A 554 -13.87 -25.05 15.84
CA PHE A 554 -14.95 -25.31 16.78
C PHE A 554 -14.70 -26.57 17.61
N VAL A 555 -14.27 -27.68 16.99
CA VAL A 555 -13.89 -28.91 17.69
C VAL A 555 -12.74 -28.68 18.68
N GLU A 556 -11.74 -27.88 18.30
CA GLU A 556 -10.66 -27.50 19.18
C GLU A 556 -11.14 -26.69 20.40
N ASP A 557 -12.02 -25.72 20.19
CA ASP A 557 -12.56 -24.90 21.28
C ASP A 557 -13.41 -25.77 22.24
N ILE A 558 -14.17 -26.75 21.72
CA ILE A 558 -14.85 -27.76 22.53
C ILE A 558 -13.87 -28.64 23.30
N ALA A 559 -12.79 -29.08 22.67
CA ALA A 559 -11.80 -29.95 23.28
C ALA A 559 -11.08 -29.32 24.48
N ARG A 560 -11.12 -27.99 24.60
CA ARG A 560 -10.61 -27.19 25.74
C ARG A 560 -11.67 -26.89 26.79
N SER A 561 -12.90 -27.33 26.58
CA SER A 561 -14.09 -27.03 27.38
C SER A 561 -14.52 -28.24 28.24
N PRO A 562 -15.48 -28.08 29.17
CA PRO A 562 -15.96 -29.19 29.99
C PRO A 562 -16.56 -30.34 29.15
N ILE A 563 -16.17 -31.57 29.49
CA ILE A 563 -16.64 -32.79 28.81
C ILE A 563 -18.14 -33.01 29.08
N LEU A 564 -18.86 -33.49 28.07
CA LEU A 564 -20.25 -33.91 28.19
C LEU A 564 -20.40 -35.13 29.11
N THR A 565 -21.40 -35.11 29.98
CA THR A 565 -21.79 -36.31 30.72
C THR A 565 -22.49 -37.26 29.76
N VAL A 566 -22.02 -38.51 29.68
CA VAL A 566 -22.64 -39.56 28.85
C VAL A 566 -23.18 -40.66 29.73
N GLU A 567 -24.48 -40.92 29.62
CA GLU A 567 -25.10 -42.05 30.28
C GLU A 567 -24.74 -43.36 29.56
N PRO A 568 -24.45 -44.45 30.31
CA PRO A 568 -24.18 -45.74 29.70
C PRO A 568 -25.34 -46.20 28.80
N ASN A 569 -25.03 -46.62 27.57
CA ASN A 569 -25.97 -47.16 26.58
C ASN A 569 -26.93 -46.17 25.90
N ASN A 570 -26.85 -44.87 26.20
CA ASN A 570 -27.62 -43.86 25.47
C ASN A 570 -26.80 -43.27 24.32
N PRO A 571 -27.41 -43.02 23.14
CA PRO A 571 -26.72 -42.34 22.05
C PRO A 571 -26.33 -40.93 22.49
N ILE A 572 -25.09 -40.53 22.23
CA ILE A 572 -24.57 -39.19 22.60
C ILE A 572 -25.35 -38.10 21.86
N PHE A 573 -25.71 -38.37 20.60
CA PHE A 573 -26.49 -37.50 19.74
C PHE A 573 -27.80 -38.19 19.32
N PRO A 574 -28.81 -38.22 20.21
CA PRO A 574 -30.06 -38.93 19.95
C PRO A 574 -30.82 -38.37 18.74
N ARG A 575 -30.60 -37.10 18.37
CA ARG A 575 -31.24 -36.49 17.19
C ARG A 575 -30.52 -36.80 15.88
N LEU A 576 -29.32 -37.39 15.95
CA LEU A 576 -28.49 -37.75 14.80
C LEU A 576 -28.37 -39.27 14.60
N VAL A 577 -29.26 -40.07 15.19
CA VAL A 577 -29.19 -41.55 15.11
C VAL A 577 -29.17 -42.06 13.65
N ASN A 578 -29.81 -41.33 12.72
CA ASN A 578 -29.84 -41.68 11.30
C ASN A 578 -28.59 -41.21 10.52
N CYS A 579 -27.68 -40.44 11.13
CA CYS A 579 -26.45 -39.97 10.48
C CYS A 579 -25.41 -41.07 10.24
N GLY A 580 -25.50 -42.20 10.96
CA GLY A 580 -24.52 -43.30 10.94
C GLY A 580 -24.34 -44.04 9.60
N THR A 581 -25.06 -43.67 8.55
CA THR A 581 -24.96 -44.26 7.20
C THR A 581 -24.62 -43.25 6.10
N SER A 582 -24.07 -42.07 6.45
CA SER A 582 -23.79 -40.97 5.51
C SER A 582 -22.50 -40.21 5.89
N TRP A 583 -22.12 -39.19 5.11
CA TRP A 583 -21.00 -38.29 5.46
C TRP A 583 -21.13 -37.68 6.86
N CYS A 584 -22.35 -37.54 7.39
CA CYS A 584 -22.61 -37.06 8.75
C CYS A 584 -21.98 -37.94 9.85
N GLU A 585 -21.69 -39.23 9.59
CA GLU A 585 -20.98 -40.11 10.52
C GLU A 585 -19.61 -39.51 10.91
N LEU A 586 -18.95 -38.87 9.96
CA LEU A 586 -17.60 -38.33 10.13
C LEU A 586 -17.51 -37.20 11.18
N PRO A 587 -18.14 -36.03 10.97
CA PRO A 587 -18.13 -34.95 11.94
C PRO A 587 -18.75 -35.38 13.28
N MET A 588 -19.75 -36.26 13.26
CA MET A 588 -20.33 -36.84 14.47
C MET A 588 -19.27 -37.58 15.30
N LYS A 589 -18.53 -38.52 14.70
CA LYS A 589 -17.50 -39.30 15.40
C LYS A 589 -16.35 -38.44 15.92
N ILE A 590 -15.93 -37.43 15.16
CA ILE A 590 -14.93 -36.45 15.62
C ILE A 590 -15.45 -35.73 16.87
N VAL A 591 -16.66 -35.19 16.81
CA VAL A 591 -17.22 -34.44 17.93
C VAL A 591 -17.49 -35.33 19.15
N GLU A 592 -17.96 -36.58 18.97
CA GLU A 592 -18.08 -37.55 20.06
C GLU A 592 -16.74 -37.75 20.78
N TYR A 593 -15.65 -37.89 20.02
CA TYR A 593 -14.32 -38.08 20.59
C TYR A 593 -13.89 -36.87 21.43
N PHE A 594 -14.00 -35.67 20.87
CA PHE A 594 -13.49 -34.46 21.51
C PHE A 594 -14.40 -33.91 22.62
N ALA A 595 -15.72 -34.11 22.53
CA ALA A 595 -16.69 -33.60 23.49
C ALA A 595 -17.04 -34.58 24.62
N ALA A 596 -16.94 -35.89 24.37
CA ALA A 596 -17.34 -36.93 25.33
C ALA A 596 -16.22 -37.95 25.65
N GLY A 597 -15.11 -37.90 24.93
CA GLY A 597 -13.93 -38.72 25.17
C GLY A 597 -13.87 -40.03 24.37
N PRO A 598 -12.72 -40.73 24.43
CA PRO A 598 -12.40 -41.85 23.55
C PRO A 598 -13.27 -43.10 23.76
N LYS A 599 -13.74 -43.34 24.99
CA LYS A 599 -14.63 -44.46 25.30
C LYS A 599 -16.04 -44.23 24.74
N ALA A 600 -16.53 -43.00 24.83
CA ALA A 600 -17.86 -42.63 24.40
C ALA A 600 -17.99 -42.70 22.87
N SER A 601 -16.95 -42.29 22.13
CA SER A 601 -16.92 -42.40 20.66
C SER A 601 -16.74 -43.83 20.12
N GLY A 602 -16.41 -44.80 20.98
CA GLY A 602 -16.09 -46.17 20.60
C GLY A 602 -14.67 -46.38 20.06
N MET A 603 -13.81 -45.35 20.10
CA MET A 603 -12.45 -45.41 19.57
C MET A 603 -11.43 -45.97 20.57
N GLY A 604 -11.74 -45.88 21.88
CA GLY A 604 -10.91 -46.37 22.98
C GLY A 604 -9.62 -45.57 23.23
N SER A 605 -9.02 -44.96 22.21
CA SER A 605 -7.81 -44.12 22.30
C SER A 605 -7.68 -43.16 21.12
N ALA A 606 -6.76 -42.19 21.21
CA ALA A 606 -6.41 -41.29 20.11
C ALA A 606 -5.85 -42.03 18.90
N ARG A 607 -5.01 -43.03 19.13
CA ARG A 607 -4.52 -43.93 18.07
C ARG A 607 -5.68 -44.66 17.38
N GLY A 608 -6.67 -45.12 18.16
CA GLY A 608 -7.89 -45.72 17.61
C GLY A 608 -8.65 -44.75 16.68
N MET A 609 -8.80 -43.50 17.11
CA MET A 609 -9.42 -42.45 16.29
C MET A 609 -8.61 -42.15 15.02
N MET A 610 -7.28 -42.04 15.12
CA MET A 610 -6.39 -41.85 13.98
C MET A 610 -6.51 -43.01 12.97
N MET A 611 -6.48 -44.25 13.43
CA MET A 611 -6.65 -45.42 12.57
C MET A 611 -8.02 -45.44 11.88
N TRP A 612 -9.08 -45.07 12.60
CA TRP A 612 -10.41 -44.97 12.04
C TRP A 612 -10.50 -43.88 10.97
N LEU A 613 -9.93 -42.70 11.22
CA LEU A 613 -9.84 -41.60 10.25
C LEU A 613 -9.07 -42.02 8.98
N MET A 614 -7.92 -42.69 9.14
CA MET A 614 -7.13 -43.23 8.02
C MET A 614 -7.90 -44.31 7.23
N ALA A 615 -8.68 -45.16 7.91
CA ALA A 615 -9.50 -46.18 7.26
C ALA A 615 -10.62 -45.52 6.44
N LYS A 616 -11.31 -44.53 7.00
CA LYS A 616 -12.34 -43.75 6.29
C LYS A 616 -11.78 -42.99 5.09
N ASP A 617 -10.56 -42.47 5.20
CA ASP A 617 -9.88 -41.86 4.06
C ASP A 617 -9.57 -42.90 2.96
N SER A 618 -9.17 -44.12 3.32
CA SER A 618 -8.99 -45.24 2.37
C SER A 618 -10.29 -45.62 1.65
N GLU A 619 -11.39 -45.77 2.40
CA GLU A 619 -12.72 -46.08 1.86
C GLU A 619 -13.11 -45.03 0.81
N ARG A 620 -12.83 -43.77 1.11
CA ARG A 620 -13.13 -42.66 0.21
C ARG A 620 -12.22 -42.62 -1.02
N GLN A 621 -10.91 -42.80 -0.86
CA GLN A 621 -9.97 -42.89 -1.98
C GLN A 621 -10.36 -44.03 -2.94
N ALA A 622 -10.81 -45.17 -2.43
CA ALA A 622 -11.29 -46.26 -3.25
C ALA A 622 -12.57 -45.92 -4.07
N LEU A 623 -13.39 -44.98 -3.58
CA LEU A 623 -14.63 -44.55 -4.23
C LEU A 623 -14.43 -43.35 -5.18
N GLU A 624 -13.53 -42.43 -4.84
CA GLU A 624 -13.36 -41.12 -5.51
C GLU A 624 -12.01 -40.98 -6.27
N GLY A 625 -11.05 -41.88 -6.03
CA GLY A 625 -9.71 -41.87 -6.62
C GLY A 625 -8.63 -41.20 -5.74
N ASP A 626 -7.36 -41.46 -6.10
CA ASP A 626 -6.16 -41.07 -5.33
C ASP A 626 -5.89 -39.55 -5.29
N ALA A 627 -6.58 -38.75 -6.11
CA ALA A 627 -6.40 -37.30 -6.18
C ALA A 627 -7.14 -36.52 -5.07
N THR A 628 -7.76 -37.21 -4.11
CA THR A 628 -8.51 -36.58 -3.03
C THR A 628 -7.57 -36.06 -1.93
N ARG A 629 -7.61 -34.74 -1.65
CA ARG A 629 -6.90 -34.15 -0.50
C ARG A 629 -7.43 -34.77 0.79
N SER A 630 -6.53 -35.23 1.66
CA SER A 630 -6.94 -35.94 2.88
C SER A 630 -7.51 -34.98 3.93
N TRP A 631 -8.83 -34.96 4.03
CA TRP A 631 -9.61 -34.27 5.07
C TRP A 631 -9.33 -34.82 6.48
N SER A 632 -8.71 -36.00 6.57
CA SER A 632 -8.35 -36.67 7.81
C SER A 632 -7.08 -36.11 8.46
N LEU A 633 -6.20 -35.46 7.70
CA LEU A 633 -4.96 -34.88 8.23
C LEU A 633 -5.19 -33.75 9.25
N PRO A 634 -6.08 -32.77 9.02
CA PRO A 634 -6.39 -31.76 10.02
C PRO A 634 -6.84 -32.30 11.41
N PRO A 635 -7.83 -33.23 11.53
CA PRO A 635 -8.19 -33.78 12.84
C PRO A 635 -7.09 -34.66 13.45
N ILE A 636 -6.27 -35.35 12.65
CA ILE A 636 -5.10 -36.09 13.16
C ILE A 636 -4.06 -35.10 13.72
N LEU A 637 -3.84 -33.96 13.07
CA LEU A 637 -2.97 -32.90 13.57
C LEU A 637 -3.50 -32.32 14.89
N LEU A 638 -4.82 -32.17 15.04
CA LEU A 638 -5.43 -31.74 16.31
C LEU A 638 -5.16 -32.76 17.44
N LEU A 639 -5.28 -34.07 17.19
CA LEU A 639 -4.91 -35.11 18.16
C LEU A 639 -3.42 -35.01 18.56
N ALA A 640 -2.55 -34.78 17.58
CA ALA A 640 -1.12 -34.60 17.79
C ALA A 640 -0.82 -33.35 18.65
N GLN A 641 -1.45 -32.21 18.35
CA GLN A 641 -1.30 -30.95 19.09
C GLN A 641 -1.73 -31.06 20.56
N ARG A 642 -2.69 -31.94 20.88
CA ARG A 642 -3.10 -32.23 22.26
C ARG A 642 -2.16 -33.17 23.01
N GLY A 643 -1.09 -33.65 22.36
CA GLY A 643 -0.15 -34.60 22.94
C GLY A 643 -0.72 -36.00 23.12
N GLU A 644 -1.78 -36.35 22.38
CA GLU A 644 -2.45 -37.66 22.50
C GLU A 644 -1.86 -38.73 21.56
N LEU A 645 -0.98 -38.33 20.65
CA LEU A 645 -0.26 -39.22 19.73
C LEU A 645 1.23 -39.30 20.10
N GLU A 646 1.86 -40.41 19.74
CA GLU A 646 3.26 -40.70 20.08
C GLU A 646 4.15 -40.73 18.82
N GLN A 647 5.46 -40.83 19.02
CA GLN A 647 6.47 -40.95 17.95
C GLN A 647 6.13 -42.02 16.90
N ARG A 648 5.71 -43.21 17.35
CA ARG A 648 5.33 -44.33 16.47
C ARG A 648 4.10 -44.03 15.61
N ASP A 649 3.24 -43.12 16.05
CA ASP A 649 2.06 -42.72 15.31
C ASP A 649 2.46 -41.76 14.18
N LEU A 650 3.48 -40.92 14.39
CA LEU A 650 4.08 -40.13 13.31
C LEU A 650 4.68 -41.02 12.23
N ASP A 651 5.40 -42.08 12.60
CA ASP A 651 5.94 -43.03 11.62
C ASP A 651 4.82 -43.64 10.76
N LEU A 652 3.67 -43.92 11.37
CA LEU A 652 2.51 -44.45 10.66
C LEU A 652 1.84 -43.41 9.76
N ILE A 653 1.72 -42.16 10.22
CA ILE A 653 1.22 -41.03 9.42
C ILE A 653 2.13 -40.83 8.20
N ILE A 654 3.45 -40.83 8.41
CA ILE A 654 4.45 -40.72 7.34
C ILE A 654 4.35 -41.89 6.37
N ARG A 655 4.14 -43.13 6.83
CA ARG A 655 4.00 -44.29 5.93
C ARG A 655 2.65 -44.33 5.20
N ARG A 656 1.59 -43.77 5.78
CA ARG A 656 0.23 -43.79 5.22
C ARG A 656 -0.03 -42.64 4.26
N PHE A 657 0.41 -41.44 4.63
CA PHE A 657 0.17 -40.20 3.90
C PHE A 657 1.43 -39.61 3.27
N GLY A 658 2.61 -39.92 3.81
CA GLY A 658 3.86 -39.75 3.08
C GLY A 658 4.02 -40.92 2.14
N MET A 659 4.43 -40.64 0.91
CA MET A 659 4.58 -41.69 -0.06
C MET A 659 5.97 -42.31 0.09
N PHE A 660 6.04 -43.64 0.02
CA PHE A 660 7.27 -44.42 0.11
C PHE A 660 7.26 -45.58 -0.89
N ALA A 661 8.43 -45.78 -1.52
CA ALA A 661 8.71 -46.93 -2.36
C ALA A 661 8.96 -48.19 -1.50
N VAL A 662 8.21 -49.23 -1.76
CA VAL A 662 8.58 -50.62 -1.44
C VAL A 662 8.70 -51.31 -2.79
N ASN A 663 9.90 -51.73 -3.19
CA ASN A 663 10.19 -52.44 -4.45
C ASN A 663 9.97 -51.63 -5.75
N GLU A 664 10.70 -50.53 -5.92
CA GLU A 664 10.95 -49.85 -7.22
C GLU A 664 9.81 -49.01 -7.88
N ASP A 665 8.62 -48.87 -7.29
CA ASP A 665 7.60 -47.91 -7.79
C ASP A 665 7.59 -46.56 -7.02
N MET A 666 7.43 -45.44 -7.74
CA MET A 666 7.62 -44.05 -7.28
C MET A 666 6.32 -43.33 -6.90
N PHE A 667 6.26 -42.73 -5.71
CA PHE A 667 5.34 -41.66 -5.35
C PHE A 667 6.00 -40.67 -4.34
N PHE A 668 5.83 -39.35 -4.55
CA PHE A 668 5.41 -38.25 -3.64
C PHE A 668 5.99 -38.01 -2.20
N LEU A 669 6.16 -36.79 -1.68
CA LEU A 669 5.92 -36.48 -0.25
C LEU A 669 5.31 -35.07 -0.20
N ASP A 670 4.18 -34.88 0.50
CA ASP A 670 3.51 -33.57 0.53
C ASP A 670 4.32 -32.57 1.36
N GLU A 671 4.92 -31.58 0.70
CA GLU A 671 5.69 -30.47 1.28
C GLU A 671 4.89 -29.68 2.33
N THR A 672 3.57 -29.80 2.32
CA THR A 672 2.66 -29.01 3.16
C THR A 672 2.44 -29.62 4.55
N TRP A 673 2.28 -30.94 4.65
CA TRP A 673 1.80 -31.58 5.90
C TRP A 673 2.93 -32.12 6.78
N LEU A 674 4.01 -32.63 6.20
CA LEU A 674 5.08 -33.23 6.99
C LEU A 674 5.71 -32.22 7.98
N PRO A 675 6.03 -30.96 7.59
CA PRO A 675 6.52 -29.96 8.54
C PRO A 675 5.52 -29.70 9.68
N ARG A 676 4.21 -29.69 9.41
CA ARG A 676 3.18 -29.44 10.43
C ARG A 676 3.13 -30.50 11.50
N PHE A 677 3.18 -31.78 11.11
CA PHE A 677 3.27 -32.88 12.05
C PHE A 677 4.62 -32.90 12.77
N ALA A 678 5.69 -32.56 12.06
CA ALA A 678 7.03 -32.48 12.64
C ALA A 678 7.17 -31.40 13.73
N ARG A 679 6.33 -30.35 13.74
CA ARG A 679 6.30 -29.39 14.86
C ARG A 679 5.81 -30.03 16.16
N VAL A 680 4.91 -31.00 16.06
CA VAL A 680 4.14 -31.51 17.22
C VAL A 680 4.48 -32.93 17.62
N LEU A 681 5.06 -33.75 16.74
CA LEU A 681 5.45 -35.12 17.05
C LEU A 681 6.95 -35.33 16.76
N PRO A 682 7.68 -36.03 17.64
CA PRO A 682 9.09 -36.33 17.39
C PRO A 682 9.24 -37.34 16.26
N LEU A 683 10.25 -37.18 15.41
CA LEU A 683 10.66 -38.19 14.44
C LEU A 683 11.39 -39.33 15.14
N SER A 684 11.18 -40.55 14.65
CA SER A 684 12.02 -41.69 15.03
C SER A 684 13.44 -41.59 14.46
N ASP A 685 14.37 -42.32 15.08
CA ASP A 685 15.75 -42.41 14.59
C ASP A 685 15.84 -42.94 13.15
N GLU A 686 14.84 -43.73 12.72
CA GLU A 686 14.66 -44.21 11.35
C GLU A 686 14.56 -43.05 10.34
N TRP A 687 13.84 -41.97 10.69
CA TRP A 687 13.65 -40.81 9.82
C TRP A 687 14.65 -39.69 10.08
N LYS A 688 14.97 -39.45 11.35
CA LYS A 688 15.77 -38.29 11.78
C LYS A 688 17.16 -38.32 11.17
N LYS A 689 17.84 -39.48 11.20
CA LYS A 689 19.23 -39.59 10.71
C LYS A 689 19.34 -39.39 9.20
N PRO A 690 18.55 -40.07 8.34
CA PRO A 690 18.58 -39.83 6.89
C PRO A 690 18.25 -38.39 6.49
N LEU A 691 17.28 -37.75 7.17
CA LEU A 691 16.95 -36.35 6.91
C LEU A 691 18.10 -35.43 7.30
N LEU A 692 18.77 -35.69 8.42
CA LEU A 692 19.94 -34.91 8.87
C LEU A 692 21.10 -35.04 7.88
N ASP A 693 21.40 -36.27 7.44
CA ASP A 693 22.43 -36.55 6.45
C ASP A 693 22.12 -35.85 5.11
N CYS A 694 20.85 -35.80 4.70
CA CYS A 694 20.41 -35.14 3.47
C CYS A 694 20.41 -33.60 3.57
N ALA A 695 19.92 -33.03 4.68
CA ALA A 695 19.85 -31.58 4.88
C ALA A 695 21.24 -30.94 5.01
N LEU A 696 22.17 -31.61 5.71
CA LEU A 696 23.51 -31.08 5.96
C LEU A 696 24.47 -31.35 4.79
N GLY A 697 24.28 -32.46 4.08
CA GLY A 697 25.18 -32.93 3.02
C GLY A 697 26.50 -33.46 3.58
N SER A 698 26.95 -34.62 3.10
CA SER A 698 28.30 -35.12 3.43
C SER A 698 29.34 -34.44 2.54
N PRO A 699 30.39 -33.77 3.08
CA PRO A 699 31.47 -33.26 2.26
C PRO A 699 32.18 -34.43 1.56
N GLY A 700 32.06 -34.49 0.23
CA GLY A 700 32.75 -35.47 -0.61
C GLY A 700 31.95 -36.71 -1.04
N ASN A 701 30.68 -36.85 -0.66
CA ASN A 701 29.79 -37.91 -1.17
C ASN A 701 28.51 -37.31 -1.74
N ASN A 702 28.24 -37.54 -3.03
CA ASN A 702 26.91 -37.39 -3.62
C ASN A 702 26.00 -38.48 -3.06
N ILE A 703 25.58 -38.36 -1.80
CA ILE A 703 24.45 -39.12 -1.30
C ILE A 703 23.24 -38.60 -2.08
N GLN A 704 22.65 -39.45 -2.92
CA GLN A 704 21.38 -39.12 -3.57
C GLN A 704 20.32 -38.95 -2.47
N CYS A 705 19.95 -37.70 -2.21
CA CYS A 705 18.79 -37.28 -1.42
C CYS A 705 17.48 -37.68 -2.14
N LEU A 706 17.31 -38.98 -2.42
CA LEU A 706 16.08 -39.52 -2.98
C LEU A 706 15.30 -40.21 -1.85
N PRO A 707 14.02 -39.87 -1.60
CA PRO A 707 13.13 -39.04 -2.41
C PRO A 707 12.95 -37.57 -1.95
N VAL A 708 13.56 -37.15 -0.85
CA VAL A 708 13.36 -35.82 -0.24
C VAL A 708 14.50 -34.89 -0.64
N ASP A 709 14.21 -33.75 -1.28
CA ASP A 709 15.25 -32.77 -1.55
C ASP A 709 15.84 -32.18 -0.25
N SER A 710 17.05 -31.63 -0.32
CA SER A 710 17.72 -31.09 0.85
C SER A 710 16.97 -29.94 1.53
N GLN A 711 16.08 -29.25 0.82
CA GLN A 711 15.33 -28.10 1.31
C GLN A 711 14.12 -28.53 2.15
N LEU A 712 13.34 -29.51 1.67
CA LEU A 712 12.25 -30.11 2.44
C LEU A 712 12.80 -30.82 3.68
N ALA A 713 13.93 -31.54 3.56
CA ALA A 713 14.59 -32.16 4.70
C ALA A 713 15.00 -31.12 5.77
N ALA A 714 15.59 -30.00 5.34
CA ALA A 714 15.95 -28.90 6.24
C ALA A 714 14.72 -28.27 6.91
N ARG A 715 13.62 -28.06 6.18
CA ARG A 715 12.35 -27.53 6.74
C ARG A 715 11.74 -28.46 7.78
N VAL A 716 11.70 -29.76 7.51
CA VAL A 716 11.17 -30.76 8.45
C VAL A 716 12.03 -30.83 9.72
N LEU A 717 13.35 -30.77 9.58
CA LEU A 717 14.26 -30.74 10.73
C LEU A 717 14.16 -29.42 11.51
N ALA A 718 14.01 -28.29 10.82
CA ALA A 718 13.75 -27.00 11.47
C ALA A 718 12.46 -27.08 12.30
N ALA A 719 11.39 -27.65 11.74
CA ALA A 719 10.13 -27.88 12.45
C ALA A 719 10.28 -28.81 13.67
N GLN A 720 11.16 -29.82 13.59
CA GLN A 720 11.52 -30.70 14.72
C GLN A 720 12.28 -30.01 15.85
N GLY A 721 12.58 -28.71 15.77
CA GLY A 721 13.63 -28.10 16.60
C GLY A 721 13.48 -28.30 18.11
N ARG A 722 12.25 -28.37 18.65
CA ARG A 722 12.01 -28.73 20.07
C ARG A 722 12.50 -30.13 20.49
N PHE A 723 12.69 -31.02 19.52
CA PHE A 723 13.17 -32.40 19.65
C PHE A 723 14.62 -32.59 19.16
N LEU A 724 15.26 -31.52 18.67
CA LEU A 724 16.65 -31.54 18.21
C LEU A 724 17.60 -31.00 19.28
N GLY A 725 18.84 -31.49 19.28
CA GLY A 725 19.88 -30.93 20.12
C GLY A 725 20.39 -29.60 19.56
N GLY A 726 20.92 -28.73 20.42
CA GLY A 726 21.46 -27.42 20.00
C GLY A 726 22.57 -27.51 18.93
N LYS A 727 23.32 -28.62 18.91
CA LYS A 727 24.31 -28.89 17.86
C LYS A 727 23.66 -29.04 16.49
N ASP A 728 22.61 -29.84 16.37
CA ASP A 728 21.93 -30.10 15.09
C ASP A 728 21.29 -28.82 14.55
N LEU A 729 20.64 -28.04 15.44
CA LEU A 729 20.06 -26.73 15.11
C LEU A 729 21.11 -25.74 14.61
N SER A 730 22.27 -25.67 15.28
CA SER A 730 23.37 -24.80 14.85
C SER A 730 23.96 -25.18 13.49
N GLN A 731 23.99 -26.48 13.18
CA GLN A 731 24.46 -26.98 11.89
C GLN A 731 23.47 -26.65 10.76
N LEU A 732 22.15 -26.79 11.02
CA LEU A 732 21.11 -26.39 10.07
C LEU A 732 21.15 -24.88 9.80
N ALA A 733 21.27 -24.07 10.85
CA ALA A 733 21.41 -22.62 10.72
C ALA A 733 22.67 -22.26 9.91
N SER A 734 23.83 -22.85 10.23
CA SER A 734 25.08 -22.62 9.50
C SER A 734 24.99 -23.05 8.02
N ARG A 735 24.28 -24.15 7.74
CA ARG A 735 24.06 -24.62 6.38
C ARG A 735 23.20 -23.65 5.58
N LEU A 736 22.10 -23.16 6.14
CA LEU A 736 21.29 -22.13 5.52
C LEU A 736 22.10 -20.84 5.32
N ASP A 737 22.90 -20.45 6.32
CA ASP A 737 23.76 -19.27 6.30
C ASP A 737 24.78 -19.30 5.15
N SER A 738 25.36 -20.48 4.89
CA SER A 738 26.29 -20.70 3.78
C SER A 738 25.67 -20.52 2.39
N ARG A 739 24.34 -20.64 2.25
CA ARG A 739 23.61 -20.44 0.99
C ARG A 739 23.31 -18.97 0.73
N ILE A 740 23.25 -18.16 1.79
CA ILE A 740 22.95 -16.72 1.73
C ILE A 740 24.24 -15.95 1.47
N LYS A 741 24.41 -15.50 0.22
CA LYS A 741 25.62 -14.78 -0.20
C LYS A 741 25.59 -13.30 0.14
N GLN A 742 24.41 -12.68 0.09
CA GLN A 742 24.22 -11.24 0.30
C GLN A 742 23.03 -10.98 1.22
N GLU A 743 23.09 -9.89 1.98
CA GLU A 743 22.01 -9.54 2.93
C GLU A 743 20.67 -9.28 2.24
N ARG A 744 20.68 -8.75 1.01
CA ARG A 744 19.45 -8.52 0.23
C ARG A 744 18.72 -9.81 -0.17
N ASP A 745 19.40 -10.96 -0.11
CA ASP A 745 18.82 -12.26 -0.47
C ASP A 745 18.08 -12.90 0.72
N ILE A 746 18.28 -12.39 1.95
CA ILE A 746 17.71 -12.94 3.19
C ILE A 746 16.19 -13.12 3.12
N PRO A 747 15.38 -12.14 2.65
CA PRO A 747 13.92 -12.30 2.56
C PRO A 747 13.48 -13.50 1.72
N ALA A 748 14.23 -13.87 0.68
CA ALA A 748 13.90 -15.01 -0.19
C ALA A 748 14.02 -16.37 0.52
N TYR A 749 14.73 -16.43 1.65
CA TYR A 749 14.89 -17.63 2.48
C TYR A 749 14.01 -17.61 3.73
N ALA A 750 13.14 -16.62 3.90
CA ALA A 750 12.36 -16.45 5.12
C ALA A 750 11.51 -17.68 5.49
N SER A 751 10.92 -18.36 4.50
CA SER A 751 10.15 -19.59 4.71
C SER A 751 10.96 -20.74 5.33
N GLU A 752 12.27 -20.80 5.10
CA GLU A 752 13.19 -21.76 5.73
C GLU A 752 13.64 -21.30 7.13
N MET A 753 13.54 -20.00 7.42
CA MET A 753 13.94 -19.41 8.70
C MET A 753 12.85 -19.49 9.76
N ILE A 754 11.56 -19.52 9.39
CA ILE A 754 10.44 -19.41 10.33
C ILE A 754 10.56 -20.41 11.48
N ASP A 755 10.69 -21.70 11.15
CA ASP A 755 10.80 -22.75 12.16
C ASP A 755 12.15 -22.69 12.88
N LEU A 756 13.26 -22.39 12.20
CA LEU A 756 14.58 -22.25 12.85
C LEU A 756 14.59 -21.14 13.91
N ALA A 757 13.95 -20.00 13.60
CA ALA A 757 13.85 -18.85 14.48
C ALA A 757 13.09 -19.15 15.78
N CYS A 758 12.25 -20.20 15.79
CA CYS A 758 11.59 -20.65 17.01
C CYS A 758 12.56 -21.34 18.00
N TRP A 759 13.68 -21.88 17.54
CA TRP A 759 14.47 -22.83 18.33
C TRP A 759 15.94 -22.45 18.51
N THR A 760 16.47 -21.58 17.65
CA THR A 760 17.85 -21.12 17.73
C THR A 760 17.96 -19.61 17.50
N PRO A 761 18.89 -18.91 18.19
CA PRO A 761 19.27 -17.55 17.87
C PRO A 761 19.59 -17.38 16.38
N LEU A 762 18.95 -16.40 15.75
CA LEU A 762 19.26 -16.03 14.37
C LEU A 762 20.51 -15.12 14.35
N PRO A 763 21.38 -15.26 13.34
CA PRO A 763 22.46 -14.29 13.13
C PRO A 763 21.92 -12.85 13.03
N GLU A 764 22.61 -11.86 13.61
CA GLU A 764 22.18 -10.45 13.56
C GLU A 764 21.95 -9.96 12.12
N ARG A 765 22.79 -10.42 11.19
CA ARG A 765 22.66 -10.12 9.76
C ARG A 765 21.31 -10.58 9.17
N TRP A 766 20.78 -11.73 9.63
CA TRP A 766 19.47 -12.24 9.21
C TRP A 766 18.34 -11.37 9.74
N VAL A 767 18.37 -11.02 11.02
CA VAL A 767 17.36 -10.15 11.64
C VAL A 767 17.31 -8.81 10.90
N SER A 768 18.46 -8.18 10.64
CA SER A 768 18.53 -6.92 9.88
C SER A 768 18.04 -7.07 8.43
N GLY A 769 18.31 -8.21 7.77
CA GLY A 769 17.82 -8.49 6.43
C GLY A 769 16.30 -8.67 6.38
N LEU A 770 15.74 -9.37 7.36
CA LEU A 770 14.28 -9.56 7.52
C LEU A 770 13.58 -8.23 7.85
N GLU A 771 14.13 -7.42 8.76
CA GLU A 771 13.60 -6.08 9.07
C GLU A 771 13.57 -5.18 7.84
N ARG A 772 14.65 -5.18 7.02
CA ARG A 772 14.68 -4.46 5.74
C ARG A 772 13.67 -4.99 4.73
N GLY A 773 13.46 -6.31 4.69
CA GLY A 773 12.44 -6.92 3.84
C GLY A 773 11.04 -6.47 4.22
N VAL A 774 10.69 -6.52 5.51
CA VAL A 774 9.40 -6.05 6.03
C VAL A 774 9.21 -4.55 5.79
N ASP A 775 10.24 -3.73 6.03
CA ASP A 775 10.20 -2.27 5.78
C ASP A 775 10.05 -1.95 4.28
N TYR A 776 10.72 -2.71 3.41
CA TYR A 776 10.56 -2.59 1.96
C TYR A 776 9.13 -2.93 1.54
N ASP A 777 8.57 -4.03 2.02
CA ASP A 777 7.18 -4.42 1.73
C ASP A 777 6.19 -3.37 2.20
N ILE A 778 6.37 -2.81 3.40
CA ILE A 778 5.55 -1.70 3.92
C ILE A 778 5.62 -0.47 3.01
N LYS A 779 6.78 -0.19 2.40
CA LYS A 779 7.00 0.97 1.52
C LYS A 779 6.49 0.76 0.09
N VAL A 780 6.56 -0.47 -0.40
CA VAL A 780 6.23 -0.82 -1.80
C VAL A 780 4.79 -1.28 -1.96
N ALA A 781 4.17 -1.83 -0.92
CA ALA A 781 2.71 -1.92 -0.85
C ALA A 781 2.19 -0.56 -0.36
N PRO A 782 1.83 0.40 -1.25
CA PRO A 782 1.33 1.69 -0.80
C PRO A 782 0.12 1.51 0.13
N PRO A 783 -0.09 2.42 1.09
CA PRO A 783 -1.21 2.31 2.00
C PRO A 783 -2.53 2.35 1.22
N ARG A 784 -3.30 1.27 1.37
CA ARG A 784 -4.76 1.25 1.38
C ARG A 784 -5.43 2.16 0.34
N ALA A 785 -5.54 1.74 -0.91
CA ALA A 785 -6.61 2.22 -1.80
C ALA A 785 -7.59 1.07 -1.99
N ALA A 786 -8.63 1.00 -1.14
CA ALA A 786 -9.89 0.50 -1.64
C ALA A 786 -10.37 1.57 -2.62
N ASP A 787 -10.81 1.17 -3.80
CA ASP A 787 -11.52 2.11 -4.66
C ASP A 787 -12.77 2.61 -3.88
N PRO A 788 -12.90 3.92 -3.59
CA PRO A 788 -14.00 4.45 -2.80
C PRO A 788 -15.38 4.29 -3.47
N LEU A 789 -15.43 3.90 -4.75
CA LEU A 789 -16.65 3.59 -5.50
C LEU A 789 -16.99 2.09 -5.50
N THR A 790 -16.00 1.20 -5.45
CA THR A 790 -16.21 -0.26 -5.60
C THR A 790 -15.86 -1.10 -4.37
N GLY A 791 -15.12 -0.54 -3.40
CA GLY A 791 -14.70 -1.22 -2.17
C GLY A 791 -13.64 -2.32 -2.37
N VAL A 792 -13.15 -2.51 -3.60
CA VAL A 792 -12.18 -3.57 -3.91
C VAL A 792 -10.78 -3.12 -3.52
N GLN A 793 -10.14 -3.90 -2.64
CA GLN A 793 -8.71 -3.79 -2.34
C GLN A 793 -7.94 -4.59 -3.40
N ILE A 794 -7.09 -3.94 -4.17
CA ILE A 794 -6.10 -4.63 -5.03
C ILE A 794 -4.78 -4.57 -4.29
N ILE A 795 -4.30 -5.72 -3.82
CA ILE A 795 -2.94 -5.85 -3.29
C ILE A 795 -2.33 -7.07 -3.97
N GLU A 796 -1.28 -6.85 -4.77
CA GLU A 796 -0.38 -7.92 -5.20
C GLU A 796 0.48 -8.34 -4.01
N VAL A 797 0.48 -9.64 -3.73
CA VAL A 797 1.11 -10.24 -2.54
C VAL A 797 2.63 -10.27 -2.69
N THR A 798 3.33 -9.76 -1.66
CA THR A 798 4.67 -10.21 -1.27
C THR A 798 4.57 -11.30 -0.18
N ASP A 799 5.58 -12.18 -0.12
CA ASP A 799 5.64 -13.37 0.74
C ASP A 799 5.53 -13.04 2.25
N VAL A 800 4.44 -13.48 2.91
CA VAL A 800 4.18 -13.28 4.36
C VAL A 800 5.23 -13.97 5.25
N SER A 801 6.00 -14.92 4.69
CA SER A 801 7.05 -15.66 5.39
C SER A 801 8.10 -14.76 6.04
N VAL A 802 8.39 -13.59 5.46
CA VAL A 802 9.37 -12.63 6.00
C VAL A 802 8.92 -12.11 7.37
N ALA A 803 7.67 -11.66 7.47
CA ALA A 803 7.08 -11.19 8.72
C ALA A 803 6.91 -12.33 9.72
N GLN A 804 6.58 -13.55 9.27
CA GLN A 804 6.47 -14.73 10.14
C GLN A 804 7.81 -15.15 10.72
N ALA A 805 8.89 -15.16 9.95
CA ALA A 805 10.23 -15.47 10.44
C ALA A 805 10.71 -14.43 11.46
N LEU A 806 10.45 -13.15 11.20
CA LEU A 806 10.77 -12.07 12.12
C LEU A 806 9.93 -12.15 13.41
N ALA A 807 8.64 -12.48 13.29
CA ALA A 807 7.76 -12.71 14.43
C ALA A 807 8.18 -13.93 15.27
N ALA A 808 8.60 -15.03 14.64
CA ALA A 808 9.14 -16.19 15.33
C ALA A 808 10.38 -15.80 16.17
N SER A 809 11.32 -15.07 15.58
CA SER A 809 12.51 -14.56 16.29
C SER A 809 12.16 -13.64 17.46
N LEU A 810 11.15 -12.77 17.30
CA LEU A 810 10.65 -11.91 18.37
C LEU A 810 10.00 -12.71 19.50
N LYS A 811 9.14 -13.68 19.16
CA LYS A 811 8.43 -14.55 20.12
C LYS A 811 9.42 -15.30 21.02
N THR A 812 10.54 -15.75 20.47
CA THR A 812 11.53 -16.59 21.19
C THR A 812 12.71 -15.81 21.75
N ARG A 813 12.73 -14.49 21.56
CA ARG A 813 13.82 -13.58 21.97
C ARG A 813 15.18 -14.00 21.40
N HIS A 814 15.17 -14.59 20.21
CA HIS A 814 16.34 -15.11 19.50
C HIS A 814 16.99 -14.09 18.57
N GLY A 815 16.57 -12.83 18.68
CA GLY A 815 17.07 -11.69 17.93
C GLY A 815 15.91 -10.74 17.66
N SER A 816 15.90 -9.58 18.31
CA SER A 816 14.91 -8.54 18.08
C SER A 816 15.47 -7.19 18.48
N SER A 817 15.20 -6.16 17.67
CA SER A 817 15.40 -4.78 18.05
C SER A 817 14.08 -4.20 18.61
N PRO A 818 14.10 -3.09 19.37
CA PRO A 818 12.88 -2.35 19.70
C PRO A 818 12.05 -1.95 18.46
N MET A 819 12.69 -1.82 17.30
CA MET A 819 12.05 -1.50 16.03
C MET A 819 11.30 -2.70 15.42
N THR A 820 11.67 -3.94 15.75
CA THR A 820 11.02 -5.16 15.24
C THR A 820 9.53 -5.21 15.57
N ALA A 821 9.14 -4.88 16.80
CA ALA A 821 7.74 -4.90 17.21
C ALA A 821 6.92 -3.82 16.48
N ASP A 822 7.47 -2.61 16.34
CA ASP A 822 6.83 -1.51 15.60
C ASP A 822 6.66 -1.85 14.11
N LEU A 823 7.69 -2.44 13.48
CA LEU A 823 7.62 -2.95 12.11
C LEU A 823 6.53 -4.01 11.94
N LEU A 824 6.44 -4.98 12.85
CA LEU A 824 5.41 -6.03 12.78
C LEU A 824 4.00 -5.49 13.02
N VAL A 825 3.83 -4.48 13.88
CA VAL A 825 2.55 -3.77 14.06
C VAL A 825 2.15 -3.06 12.75
N LYS A 826 3.07 -2.31 12.14
CA LYS A 826 2.83 -1.63 10.86
C LYS A 826 2.54 -2.62 9.73
N TYR A 827 3.28 -3.72 9.67
CA TYR A 827 3.06 -4.78 8.70
C TYR A 827 1.67 -5.41 8.87
N ALA A 828 1.31 -5.85 10.09
CA ALA A 828 0.02 -6.44 10.36
C ALA A 828 -1.14 -5.46 10.14
N ALA A 829 -0.93 -4.17 10.40
CA ALA A 829 -1.90 -3.12 10.10
C ALA A 829 -2.13 -3.04 8.58
N ASN A 830 -1.07 -2.92 7.79
CA ASN A 830 -1.17 -2.86 6.32
C ASN A 830 -1.80 -4.13 5.70
N HIS A 831 -1.66 -5.28 6.35
CA HIS A 831 -2.12 -6.57 5.87
C HIS A 831 -3.29 -7.14 6.69
N LEU A 832 -4.13 -6.29 7.31
CA LEU A 832 -5.20 -6.72 8.20
C LEU A 832 -6.24 -7.65 7.53
N SER A 833 -6.32 -7.72 6.21
CA SER A 833 -7.21 -8.66 5.50
C SER A 833 -6.59 -10.06 5.32
N TYR A 834 -5.29 -10.24 5.56
CA TYR A 834 -4.57 -11.47 5.24
C TYR A 834 -4.74 -12.55 6.30
N THR A 835 -4.75 -13.80 5.85
CA THR A 835 -4.69 -14.99 6.71
C THR A 835 -3.25 -15.33 7.07
N GLY A 836 -3.01 -15.93 8.24
CA GLY A 836 -1.67 -16.39 8.64
C GLY A 836 -0.84 -15.36 9.43
N LEU A 837 -1.48 -14.29 9.90
CA LEU A 837 -0.87 -13.32 10.81
C LEU A 837 -0.88 -13.77 12.28
N ASP A 838 -1.40 -14.96 12.60
CA ASP A 838 -1.54 -15.43 13.98
C ASP A 838 -0.22 -15.50 14.75
N ILE A 839 0.86 -15.97 14.11
CA ILE A 839 2.19 -15.95 14.73
C ILE A 839 2.65 -14.52 15.04
N VAL A 840 2.32 -13.55 14.17
CA VAL A 840 2.63 -12.13 14.39
C VAL A 840 1.86 -11.62 15.60
N TYR A 841 0.55 -11.89 15.67
CA TYR A 841 -0.26 -11.49 16.82
C TYR A 841 0.21 -12.13 18.13
N ARG A 842 0.65 -13.39 18.12
CA ARG A 842 1.21 -14.06 19.32
C ARG A 842 2.56 -13.49 19.72
N ALA A 843 3.46 -13.27 18.76
CA ALA A 843 4.76 -12.66 19.01
C ALA A 843 4.60 -11.25 19.60
N LEU A 844 3.67 -10.45 19.05
CA LEU A 844 3.31 -9.15 19.59
C LEU A 844 2.68 -9.27 20.98
N ALA A 845 1.76 -10.22 21.20
CA ALA A 845 1.12 -10.42 22.50
C ALA A 845 2.16 -10.75 23.60
N GLN A 846 3.13 -11.60 23.28
CA GLN A 846 4.22 -11.97 24.18
C GLN A 846 5.19 -10.81 24.42
N SER A 847 5.61 -10.13 23.35
CA SER A 847 6.45 -8.94 23.44
C SER A 847 5.80 -7.88 24.32
N LEU A 848 4.50 -7.64 24.16
CA LEU A 848 3.73 -6.69 24.98
C LEU A 848 3.54 -7.14 26.43
N SER A 849 3.52 -8.44 26.73
CA SER A 849 3.42 -8.95 28.12
C SER A 849 4.75 -8.98 28.86
N ASP A 850 5.86 -9.03 28.14
CA ASP A 850 7.22 -9.16 28.69
C ASP A 850 7.79 -7.84 29.22
N PHE A 851 7.21 -6.70 28.83
CA PHE A 851 7.50 -5.44 29.47
C PHE A 851 6.70 -5.38 30.79
N ASP A 852 7.41 -5.63 31.90
CA ASP A 852 7.01 -5.59 33.33
C ASP A 852 5.85 -4.64 33.69
N ASP A 853 5.16 -4.87 34.81
CA ASP A 853 3.95 -4.20 35.40
C ASP A 853 3.80 -2.65 35.26
N THR A 854 4.82 -1.95 34.77
CA THR A 854 4.87 -0.50 34.48
C THR A 854 4.62 -0.13 33.02
N THR A 855 4.54 -1.08 32.11
CA THR A 855 4.28 -0.87 30.68
C THR A 855 2.83 -1.16 30.39
N ASP A 856 2.04 -0.19 30.83
CA ASP A 856 0.62 -0.08 30.55
C ASP A 856 0.36 -0.31 29.05
N PRO A 857 -0.50 -1.25 28.62
CA PRO A 857 -0.94 -1.35 27.22
C PRO A 857 -1.49 0.00 26.70
N VAL A 858 -1.93 0.88 27.61
CA VAL A 858 -2.22 2.29 27.33
C VAL A 858 -1.02 3.00 26.70
N ARG A 859 0.21 2.76 27.14
CA ARG A 859 1.46 3.37 26.64
C ARG A 859 1.76 2.96 25.19
N SER A 860 1.62 1.68 24.86
CA SER A 860 1.78 1.19 23.48
C SER A 860 0.67 1.72 22.56
N LEU A 861 -0.58 1.77 23.05
CA LEU A 861 -1.70 2.37 22.32
C LEU A 861 -1.57 3.91 22.18
N HIS A 862 -0.96 4.59 23.15
CA HIS A 862 -0.64 6.02 23.08
C HIS A 862 0.50 6.30 22.10
N GLY A 863 1.51 5.42 22.01
CA GLY A 863 2.56 5.50 21.00
C GLY A 863 2.04 5.37 19.57
N LEU A 864 0.87 4.76 19.40
CA LEU A 864 0.18 4.53 18.12
C LEU A 864 -1.11 5.37 17.99
N ALA A 865 -1.21 6.49 18.72
CA ALA A 865 -2.45 7.27 18.87
C ALA A 865 -3.05 7.78 17.55
N SER A 866 -2.27 7.88 16.47
CA SER A 866 -2.75 8.32 15.16
C SER A 866 -3.29 7.21 14.25
N ASP A 867 -2.92 5.93 14.44
CA ASP A 867 -3.30 4.83 13.52
C ASP A 867 -4.28 3.83 14.17
N ALA A 868 -5.52 3.79 13.67
CA ALA A 868 -6.58 2.93 14.18
C ALA A 868 -6.31 1.44 13.95
N GLN A 869 -5.69 1.07 12.83
CA GLN A 869 -5.39 -0.33 12.54
C GLN A 869 -4.20 -0.81 13.33
N ALA A 870 -3.17 0.01 13.50
CA ALA A 870 -2.06 -0.32 14.39
C ALA A 870 -2.56 -0.56 15.83
N ARG A 871 -3.49 0.28 16.32
CA ARG A 871 -4.15 0.05 17.61
C ARG A 871 -5.01 -1.20 17.61
N ALA A 872 -5.80 -1.46 16.57
CA ALA A 872 -6.61 -2.67 16.44
C ALA A 872 -5.76 -3.94 16.41
N VAL A 873 -4.58 -3.91 15.75
CA VAL A 873 -3.58 -5.00 15.77
C VAL A 873 -3.07 -5.25 17.19
N VAL A 874 -2.72 -4.19 17.91
CA VAL A 874 -2.29 -4.30 19.32
C VAL A 874 -3.43 -4.86 20.18
N LEU A 875 -4.66 -4.38 20.02
CA LEU A 875 -5.82 -4.90 20.74
C LEU A 875 -6.12 -6.36 20.39
N ARG A 876 -5.96 -6.76 19.12
CA ARG A 876 -6.10 -8.14 18.65
C ARG A 876 -5.00 -9.04 19.20
N ALA A 877 -3.77 -8.56 19.31
CA ALA A 877 -2.68 -9.28 19.94
C ALA A 877 -2.94 -9.46 21.43
N LEU A 878 -3.31 -8.38 22.13
CA LEU A 878 -3.64 -8.41 23.55
C LEU A 878 -4.83 -9.33 23.88
N SER A 879 -5.83 -9.45 22.99
CA SER A 879 -6.98 -10.33 23.20
C SER A 879 -6.60 -11.80 23.30
N ASN A 880 -5.44 -12.22 22.77
CA ASN A 880 -4.92 -13.58 22.95
C ASN A 880 -4.59 -13.91 24.42
N ASN A 881 -4.26 -12.89 25.23
CA ASN A 881 -3.83 -13.05 26.62
C ASN A 881 -4.86 -12.51 27.64
N MET A 882 -5.91 -11.83 27.19
CA MET A 882 -6.95 -11.28 28.06
C MET A 882 -7.93 -12.38 28.52
N LYS A 883 -8.23 -12.41 29.83
CA LYS A 883 -9.30 -13.25 30.40
C LYS A 883 -10.70 -12.64 30.23
N LEU A 884 -10.76 -11.32 30.06
CA LEU A 884 -11.97 -10.51 29.94
C LEU A 884 -12.06 -9.94 28.52
N GLY A 885 -13.27 -9.63 28.05
CA GLY A 885 -13.46 -8.99 26.75
C GLY A 885 -12.79 -7.61 26.70
N PRO A 886 -12.34 -7.13 25.53
CA PRO A 886 -11.64 -5.85 25.39
C PRO A 886 -12.35 -4.64 26.00
N LEU A 887 -13.70 -4.63 26.02
CA LEU A 887 -14.47 -3.51 26.60
C LEU A 887 -14.63 -3.60 28.11
N THR A 888 -14.37 -4.78 28.70
CA THR A 888 -14.42 -5.03 30.14
C THR A 888 -13.03 -4.96 30.80
N ASP A 889 -11.96 -4.92 30.00
CA ASP A 889 -10.60 -4.78 30.53
C ASP A 889 -10.39 -3.35 31.10
N PRO A 890 -10.03 -3.21 32.39
CA PRO A 890 -9.93 -1.91 33.05
C PRO A 890 -8.91 -0.98 32.39
N ARG A 891 -7.88 -1.53 31.73
CA ARG A 891 -6.83 -0.76 31.04
C ARG A 891 -7.36 -0.10 29.76
N ILE A 892 -8.30 -0.75 29.08
CA ILE A 892 -8.97 -0.22 27.90
C ILE A 892 -10.11 0.74 28.30
N ILE A 893 -10.86 0.41 29.36
CA ILE A 893 -11.94 1.27 29.87
C ILE A 893 -11.41 2.66 30.27
N ALA A 894 -10.26 2.70 30.94
CA ALA A 894 -9.61 3.92 31.41
C ALA A 894 -8.99 4.76 30.28
N GLY A 895 -8.83 4.19 29.09
CA GLY A 895 -8.30 4.87 27.92
C GLY A 895 -9.33 5.72 27.17
N PRO A 896 -8.90 6.41 26.09
CA PRO A 896 -9.78 7.16 25.22
C PRO A 896 -10.93 6.33 24.64
N ARG A 897 -12.13 6.94 24.52
CA ARG A 897 -13.36 6.26 24.05
C ARG A 897 -13.22 5.61 22.67
N PHE A 898 -12.38 6.16 21.78
CA PHE A 898 -12.20 5.63 20.43
C PHE A 898 -11.49 4.27 20.39
N TRP A 899 -10.71 3.91 21.41
CA TRP A 899 -10.11 2.56 21.50
C TRP A 899 -11.16 1.46 21.56
N ARG A 900 -12.33 1.78 22.10
CA ARG A 900 -13.44 0.84 22.16
C ARG A 900 -14.02 0.55 20.76
N LEU A 901 -13.93 1.49 19.83
CA LEU A 901 -14.26 1.27 18.42
C LEU A 901 -13.16 0.47 17.71
N ASP A 902 -11.89 0.74 18.01
CA ASP A 902 -10.76 -0.05 17.48
C ASP A 902 -10.84 -1.52 17.94
N ALA A 903 -11.37 -1.77 19.15
CA ALA A 903 -11.64 -3.11 19.65
C ALA A 903 -12.68 -3.87 18.80
N VAL A 904 -13.66 -3.18 18.22
CA VAL A 904 -14.64 -3.79 17.30
C VAL A 904 -13.93 -4.33 16.06
N LEU A 905 -12.96 -3.59 15.50
CA LEU A 905 -12.16 -4.07 14.37
C LEU A 905 -11.31 -5.27 14.74
N ALA A 906 -10.67 -5.25 15.92
CA ALA A 906 -9.90 -6.37 16.42
C ALA A 906 -10.76 -7.65 16.49
N VAL A 907 -11.99 -7.54 17.01
CA VAL A 907 -12.93 -8.66 17.11
C VAL A 907 -13.46 -9.11 15.75
N ARG A 908 -13.80 -8.19 14.84
CA ARG A 908 -14.20 -8.52 13.47
C ARG A 908 -13.11 -9.31 12.75
N LYS A 909 -11.84 -8.90 12.91
CA LYS A 909 -10.69 -9.61 12.36
C LYS A 909 -10.53 -10.99 13.02
N GLN A 910 -10.64 -11.08 14.34
CA GLN A 910 -10.62 -12.35 15.06
C GLN A 910 -11.68 -13.34 14.53
N LEU A 911 -12.89 -12.87 14.21
CA LEU A 911 -13.92 -13.70 13.59
C LEU A 911 -13.61 -14.06 12.13
N GLY A 912 -13.05 -13.12 11.36
CA GLY A 912 -12.55 -13.39 10.02
C GLY A 912 -11.50 -14.51 9.99
N ASP A 913 -10.64 -14.57 11.00
CA ASP A 913 -9.57 -15.56 11.16
C ASP A 913 -10.00 -16.81 11.95
N TYR A 914 -11.29 -16.98 12.26
CA TYR A 914 -11.80 -18.13 13.01
C TYR A 914 -11.75 -19.42 12.16
N GLN A 915 -10.58 -20.05 12.11
CA GLN A 915 -10.32 -21.30 11.40
C GLN A 915 -9.22 -22.09 12.10
N PHE A 916 -9.18 -23.41 11.89
CA PHE A 916 -8.18 -24.27 12.50
C PHE A 916 -6.80 -23.93 11.93
N GLU A 917 -5.89 -23.58 12.82
CA GLU A 917 -4.56 -23.13 12.45
C GLU A 917 -3.67 -24.34 12.16
N LEU A 918 -3.38 -24.53 10.88
CA LEU A 918 -2.54 -25.63 10.42
C LEU A 918 -1.05 -25.39 10.72
N ASP A 919 -0.65 -24.12 10.81
CA ASP A 919 0.73 -23.70 10.98
C ASP A 919 0.95 -23.04 12.35
N ARG A 920 0.80 -23.83 13.41
CA ARG A 920 1.17 -23.43 14.78
C ARG A 920 2.66 -23.37 14.96
N LEU A 921 3.21 -22.22 14.59
CA LEU A 921 4.63 -21.95 14.66
C LEU A 921 5.06 -21.65 16.12
N CYS A 922 6.20 -22.24 16.50
CA CYS A 922 6.79 -22.12 17.83
C CYS A 922 5.85 -22.57 18.99
N GLU A 923 5.14 -23.69 18.83
CA GLU A 923 4.26 -24.32 19.85
C GLU A 923 4.54 -25.81 20.06
#